data_AF-A0A5C8JUW8-F1
#
_entry.id   AF-A0A5C8JUW8-F1
#
_cell.length_a   1.000
_cell.length_b   1.000
_cell.length_c   1.000
_cell.angle_alpha   90.00
_cell.angle_beta   90.00
_cell.angle_gamma   90.00
#
_symmetry.space_group_name_H-M   'P 1'
#
loop_
_entity.id
_entity.type
_entity.pdbx_description
1 polymer ?
#
loop_
_entity_poly.entity_id
_entity_poly.type
_entity_poly.pdbx_seq_one_letter_code
_entity_poly.pdbx_strand_id
1 'polypeptide(L)'
;MTGTYVLPASYAQERLWFLARLDPDAPAHHVNAVIELPGRSDPERCLDALRQVVGRHETLRTSLATEDGDLVQVVQVDLPVTLPCTDLRGLPPERAEREFRALALAEARRPFALDRPPLWRARLVRMSDELQRIVLVVHHAVFDARSGVVFTSELKEIHDALGQGREPDLPELPIQYADYAAWQREHLAGGVLAGQLGYWRERLAGLPGDTGLPTDRPRPATRGHAGDEYARTLPGDLVDALEELARRRGATLFMVLLAGFKALLARYGGQDDVVVGSPVAGRDLPEFEPVIGMFVNTLVLRTDLSGDPSFDELLDRVRGTVLEALDHADVPFDRLVEALRPARDPSRTPLYQVGFNLLPMDSRGQFPNGTAQHDLGLDVVRTPSGAGLYFEYSTELYDADTVARLAEAYRLVLEAAVADPGIRVSRLPLMTPERERRLLTGWNATAAPYPAGTLHELVAEQAARTPDAVALRDLAGGTLTYAELDERVRALAGRLAAAGVGAETCVALCLPRDAELVVALLAVLRAGGHYLPLDPAYPAERLSYILADSGARLLITTSRLAGDLPADRPPVFLLDRPPEGPSATPVRVGPDNLAYLIYTSGSTGRPKGVEVPHRGVVNLVTDVIRRVGGGSALLMTSLSFDIAALEIFTPLLSGGTLVVAPDDTSRVPRQAGRAAEGVDLVQLTPSVAGLVAGHLPPGLPRVILGGEPLPPDLAARLLKVAGELWNFYGPTETTIWSTAYRVPRDATTILIGTPVANTSVYVVDGGLCPVPVGVPGELLLGGVGVSRGYHGRAGLTGERFVPDPFGGGGGRLYRTGDLVRWCVSGELEYLGRVDDQVKVRGVRVEPDEVAAVLGECPGVGRAVVVVRDDAPGGRGLVAYVQLDPGADAGSLRAFLRARLPEAMVPAAFVTVEGFPVLPSGKLDRNALPPPHPDTAPAFVPPATPAEETLAAIWSDLLGRDRVGARDDFFELGGHSLLVVRLIARISDELGVELPLRRCFDATTVEEQALAVLEHALGTDLELLEEER
;
A
#
# COMPACT_ATOMS: atom_id res chain seq x y z
N MET A 1 41.08 9.79 50.10
CA MET A 1 39.71 9.84 50.64
C MET A 1 38.79 9.92 49.42
N THR A 2 38.07 8.84 49.12
CA THR A 2 37.12 8.80 47.99
C THR A 2 35.85 9.53 48.42
N GLY A 3 35.77 10.82 48.13
CA GLY A 3 34.57 11.62 48.36
C GLY A 3 33.65 11.58 47.13
N THR A 4 32.35 11.52 47.38
CA THR A 4 31.30 11.77 46.38
C THR A 4 30.36 12.82 46.92
N TYR A 5 29.72 13.58 46.04
CA TYR A 5 28.55 14.40 46.39
C TYR A 5 27.44 14.18 45.37
N VAL A 6 26.21 14.46 45.82
CA VAL A 6 24.98 14.11 45.10
C VAL A 6 24.19 15.38 44.81
N LEU A 7 23.75 15.53 43.57
CA LEU A 7 22.93 16.64 43.08
C LEU A 7 21.80 16.12 42.20
N PRO A 8 20.68 16.84 42.03
CA PRO A 8 19.60 16.43 41.14
C PRO A 8 20.07 16.22 39.70
N ALA A 9 19.53 15.20 39.01
CA ALA A 9 19.75 15.04 37.58
C ALA A 9 18.84 15.97 36.76
N SER A 10 19.34 16.45 35.62
CA SER A 10 18.55 17.18 34.63
C SER A 10 17.44 16.30 34.02
N TYR A 11 16.42 16.92 33.40
CA TYR A 11 15.37 16.17 32.71
C TYR A 11 15.93 15.34 31.53
N ALA A 12 16.92 15.86 30.81
CA ALA A 12 17.57 15.15 29.71
C ALA A 12 18.33 13.90 30.18
N GLN A 13 19.00 13.98 31.34
CA GLN A 13 19.64 12.81 31.97
C GLN A 13 18.62 11.76 32.41
N GLU A 14 17.47 12.19 32.94
CA GLU A 14 16.38 11.29 33.34
C GLU A 14 15.87 10.46 32.17
N ARG A 15 15.64 11.10 31.02
CA ARG A 15 15.26 10.41 29.79
C ARG A 15 16.33 9.42 29.32
N LEU A 16 17.57 9.87 29.19
CA LEU A 16 18.64 9.03 28.66
C LEU A 16 18.91 7.83 29.58
N TRP A 17 18.73 8.00 30.88
CA TRP A 17 18.77 6.92 31.84
C TRP A 17 17.60 5.94 31.68
N PHE A 18 16.39 6.44 31.45
CA PHE A 18 15.23 5.60 31.17
C PHE A 18 15.40 4.80 29.87
N LEU A 19 15.87 5.43 28.80
CA LEU A 19 16.14 4.76 27.51
C LEU A 19 17.22 3.69 27.64
N ALA A 20 18.31 3.97 28.35
CA ALA A 20 19.35 2.98 28.64
C ALA A 20 18.86 1.82 29.52
N ARG A 21 17.76 1.97 30.28
CA ARG A 21 17.14 0.86 31.00
C ARG A 21 16.21 0.02 30.15
N LEU A 22 15.59 0.63 29.13
CA LEU A 22 14.73 -0.09 28.18
C LEU A 22 15.56 -0.99 27.26
N ASP A 23 16.73 -0.51 26.83
CA ASP A 23 17.68 -1.29 26.00
C ASP A 23 19.14 -1.08 26.47
N PRO A 24 19.59 -1.84 27.49
CA PRO A 24 20.91 -1.66 28.11
C PRO A 24 22.10 -1.91 27.19
N ASP A 25 21.89 -2.66 26.10
CA ASP A 25 22.94 -3.06 25.17
C ASP A 25 23.00 -2.16 23.92
N ALA A 26 22.07 -1.21 23.76
CA ALA A 26 22.01 -0.33 22.60
C ALA A 26 23.05 0.81 22.63
N PRO A 27 23.92 0.91 21.61
CA PRO A 27 24.90 2.00 21.52
C PRO A 27 24.33 3.29 20.89
N ALA A 28 23.00 3.38 20.70
CA ALA A 28 22.32 4.47 19.99
C ALA A 28 22.54 5.86 20.63
N HIS A 29 22.88 5.89 21.93
CA HIS A 29 23.14 7.11 22.70
C HIS A 29 24.62 7.32 23.02
N HIS A 30 25.52 6.72 22.23
CA HIS A 30 26.96 6.99 22.33
C HIS A 30 27.38 8.09 21.37
N VAL A 31 27.99 9.14 21.89
CA VAL A 31 28.67 10.18 21.13
C VAL A 31 30.10 9.72 20.86
N ASN A 32 30.48 9.64 19.58
CA ASN A 32 31.80 9.15 19.16
C ASN A 32 32.59 10.29 18.52
N ALA A 33 33.85 10.48 18.91
CA ALA A 33 34.72 11.49 18.34
C ALA A 33 36.13 10.94 18.09
N VAL A 34 36.76 11.42 17.03
CA VAL A 34 38.16 11.16 16.69
C VAL A 34 38.93 12.47 16.75
N ILE A 35 39.93 12.52 17.62
CA ILE A 35 40.78 13.70 17.80
C ILE A 35 42.16 13.39 17.23
N GLU A 36 42.60 14.16 16.25
CA GLU A 36 43.92 14.00 15.65
C GLU A 36 44.98 14.82 16.40
N LEU A 37 46.14 14.19 16.64
CA LEU A 37 47.30 14.74 17.33
C LEU A 37 48.60 14.45 16.55
N PRO A 38 49.65 15.27 16.70
CA PRO A 38 50.94 15.02 16.05
C PRO A 38 51.55 13.69 16.49
N GLY A 39 52.06 12.90 15.55
CA GLY A 39 52.58 11.54 15.81
C GLY A 39 53.82 11.46 16.71
N ARG A 40 54.57 12.56 16.81
CA ARG A 40 55.68 12.75 17.75
C ARG A 40 55.23 12.92 19.21
N SER A 41 53.94 12.88 19.48
CA SER A 41 53.42 13.12 20.82
C SER A 41 53.63 11.91 21.73
N ASP A 42 54.30 12.12 22.88
CA ASP A 42 54.41 11.14 23.96
C ASP A 42 53.01 10.73 24.50
N PRO A 43 52.66 9.43 24.52
CA PRO A 43 51.42 8.94 25.13
C PRO A 43 51.16 9.42 26.56
N GLU A 44 52.21 9.59 27.38
CA GLU A 44 52.03 10.09 28.76
C GLU A 44 51.51 11.53 28.77
N ARG A 45 51.98 12.38 27.86
CA ARG A 45 51.46 13.75 27.72
C ARG A 45 49.99 13.75 27.28
N CYS A 46 49.59 12.84 26.39
CA CYS A 46 48.18 12.69 26.00
C CYS A 46 47.31 12.27 27.19
N LEU A 47 47.82 11.36 28.03
CA LEU A 47 47.13 10.92 29.25
C LEU A 47 47.02 12.05 30.29
N ASP A 48 48.07 12.83 30.49
CA ASP A 48 48.06 13.96 31.42
C ASP A 48 47.14 15.09 30.95
N ALA A 49 47.10 15.36 29.64
CA ALA A 49 46.13 16.30 29.08
C ALA A 49 44.68 15.84 29.32
N LEU A 50 44.40 14.57 29.08
CA LEU A 50 43.08 13.98 29.33
C LEU A 50 42.70 14.03 30.82
N ARG A 51 43.65 13.75 31.74
CA ARG A 51 43.45 13.87 33.19
C ARG A 51 43.04 15.27 33.59
N GLN A 52 43.68 16.31 33.06
CA GLN A 52 43.35 17.70 33.39
C GLN A 52 41.96 18.10 32.89
N VAL A 53 41.56 17.69 31.67
CA VAL A 53 40.19 17.93 31.16
C VAL A 53 39.14 17.26 32.06
N VAL A 54 39.37 15.99 32.44
CA VAL A 54 38.46 15.24 33.32
C VAL A 54 38.41 15.83 34.74
N GLY A 55 39.52 16.37 35.23
CA GLY A 55 39.57 17.07 36.52
C GLY A 55 38.73 18.36 36.49
N ARG A 56 38.85 19.12 35.40
CA ARG A 56 38.20 20.43 35.20
C ARG A 56 36.67 20.36 35.06
N HIS A 57 36.13 19.29 34.49
CA HIS A 57 34.68 19.13 34.25
C HIS A 57 34.07 18.02 35.11
N GLU A 58 33.20 18.39 36.04
CA GLU A 58 32.56 17.46 36.98
C GLU A 58 31.72 16.38 36.27
N THR A 59 31.07 16.72 35.15
CA THR A 59 30.24 15.78 34.38
C THR A 59 31.02 14.54 33.91
N LEU A 60 32.32 14.68 33.63
CA LEU A 60 33.18 13.56 33.19
C LEU A 60 33.55 12.61 34.34
N ARG A 61 33.27 13.01 35.58
CA ARG A 61 33.41 12.23 36.81
C ARG A 61 32.07 11.81 37.40
N THR A 62 30.98 11.96 36.65
CA THR A 62 29.61 11.74 37.12
C THR A 62 29.06 10.38 36.68
N SER A 63 28.33 9.71 37.58
CA SER A 63 27.41 8.61 37.26
C SER A 63 25.99 8.97 37.69
N LEU A 64 25.00 8.18 37.25
CA LEU A 64 23.57 8.40 37.51
C LEU A 64 23.02 7.29 38.40
N ALA A 65 22.39 7.65 39.51
CA ALA A 65 21.79 6.73 40.46
C ALA A 65 20.39 7.20 40.86
N THR A 66 19.61 6.33 41.51
CA THR A 66 18.31 6.69 42.07
C THR A 66 18.40 6.78 43.58
N GLU A 67 17.97 7.90 44.16
CA GLU A 67 17.80 8.09 45.61
C GLU A 67 16.33 8.47 45.89
N ASP A 68 15.68 7.77 46.83
CA ASP A 68 14.26 7.99 47.21
C ASP A 68 13.24 8.01 46.05
N GLY A 69 13.59 7.40 44.91
CA GLY A 69 12.76 7.33 43.71
C GLY A 69 13.07 8.38 42.65
N ASP A 70 13.90 9.38 42.97
CA ASP A 70 14.33 10.43 42.05
C ASP A 70 15.72 10.12 41.46
N LEU A 71 15.95 10.55 40.21
CA LEU A 71 17.27 10.40 39.57
C LEU A 71 18.23 11.51 40.04
N VAL A 72 19.41 11.09 40.48
CA VAL A 72 20.48 11.97 40.96
C VAL A 72 21.80 11.73 40.22
N GLN A 73 22.63 12.77 40.21
CA GLN A 73 24.00 12.75 39.73
C GLN A 73 24.94 12.47 40.91
N VAL A 74 25.78 11.45 40.79
CA VAL A 74 26.81 11.11 41.78
C VAL A 74 28.16 11.50 41.22
N VAL A 75 28.71 12.61 41.71
CA VAL A 75 29.99 13.16 41.22
C VAL A 75 31.14 12.63 42.07
N GLN A 76 32.13 12.01 41.43
CA GLN A 76 33.34 11.51 42.10
C GLN A 76 34.35 12.64 42.27
N VAL A 77 34.87 12.91 43.47
CA VAL A 77 35.89 13.97 43.70
C VAL A 77 37.19 13.67 42.93
N ASP A 78 37.57 12.40 42.83
CA ASP A 78 38.72 11.94 42.07
C ASP A 78 38.32 10.69 41.27
N LEU A 79 38.77 10.58 40.03
CA LEU A 79 38.47 9.47 39.14
C LEU A 79 39.75 9.00 38.42
N PRO A 80 40.16 7.73 38.55
CA PRO A 80 41.29 7.20 37.82
C PRO A 80 41.07 7.26 36.30
N VAL A 81 41.95 8.00 35.60
CA VAL A 81 41.93 8.13 34.13
C VAL A 81 42.97 7.19 33.52
N THR A 82 42.55 6.42 32.51
CA THR A 82 43.42 5.56 31.70
C THR A 82 43.27 5.89 30.22
N LEU A 83 44.37 5.76 29.47
CA LEU A 83 44.39 5.96 28.01
C LEU A 83 45.15 4.80 27.36
N PRO A 84 44.51 3.66 27.11
CA PRO A 84 45.13 2.55 26.41
C PRO A 84 45.69 2.99 25.05
N CYS A 85 46.88 2.52 24.70
CA CYS A 85 47.56 2.85 23.44
C CYS A 85 47.65 1.63 22.52
N THR A 86 47.25 1.78 21.26
CA THR A 86 47.39 0.77 20.19
C THR A 86 48.31 1.31 19.10
N ASP A 87 49.32 0.54 18.69
CA ASP A 87 50.30 0.96 17.68
C ASP A 87 50.03 0.28 16.33
N LEU A 88 49.69 1.07 15.31
CA LEU A 88 49.40 0.61 13.95
C LEU A 88 50.46 1.03 12.93
N ARG A 89 51.54 1.71 13.35
CA ARG A 89 52.57 2.29 12.46
C ARG A 89 53.31 1.26 11.61
N GLY A 90 53.28 -0.01 12.01
CA GLY A 90 53.89 -1.13 11.29
C GLY A 90 53.03 -1.74 10.17
N LEU A 91 51.81 -1.25 9.96
CA LEU A 91 50.89 -1.75 8.94
C LEU A 91 50.91 -0.87 7.68
N PRO A 92 50.65 -1.43 6.48
CA PRO A 92 50.39 -0.62 5.30
C PRO A 92 49.23 0.36 5.55
N PRO A 93 49.25 1.61 5.02
CA PRO A 93 48.29 2.66 5.34
C PRO A 93 46.81 2.23 5.23
N GLU A 94 46.44 1.55 4.13
CA GLU A 94 45.07 1.05 3.94
C GLU A 94 44.65 0.02 5.01
N ARG A 95 45.59 -0.83 5.43
CA ARG A 95 45.34 -1.82 6.48
C ARG A 95 45.27 -1.14 7.84
N ALA A 96 46.17 -0.21 8.16
CA ALA A 96 46.14 0.57 9.39
C ALA A 96 44.80 1.31 9.55
N GLU A 97 44.31 1.94 8.48
CA GLU A 97 43.03 2.64 8.46
C GLU A 97 41.85 1.67 8.67
N ARG A 98 41.86 0.49 8.05
CA ARG A 98 40.83 -0.53 8.26
C ARG A 98 40.82 -1.05 9.71
N GLU A 99 41.99 -1.35 10.27
CA GLU A 99 42.10 -1.79 11.67
C GLU A 99 41.66 -0.68 12.64
N PHE A 100 42.02 0.58 12.35
CA PHE A 100 41.55 1.74 13.12
C PHE A 100 40.02 1.82 13.13
N ARG A 101 39.37 1.71 11.97
CA ARG A 101 37.89 1.73 11.88
C ARG A 101 37.24 0.58 12.63
N ALA A 102 37.79 -0.63 12.51
CA ALA A 102 37.29 -1.80 13.24
C ALA A 102 37.39 -1.60 14.75
N LEU A 103 38.52 -1.05 15.22
CA LEU A 103 38.77 -0.75 16.63
C LEU A 103 37.87 0.38 17.14
N ALA A 104 37.69 1.46 16.37
CA ALA A 104 36.81 2.56 16.71
C ALA A 104 35.35 2.09 16.82
N LEU A 105 34.89 1.27 15.86
CA LEU A 105 33.55 0.67 15.89
C LEU A 105 33.35 -0.27 17.09
N ALA A 106 34.36 -1.06 17.44
CA ALA A 106 34.30 -1.93 18.62
C ALA A 106 34.17 -1.13 19.92
N GLU A 107 34.89 -0.02 20.07
CA GLU A 107 34.78 0.88 21.23
C GLU A 107 33.42 1.59 21.28
N ALA A 108 32.89 2.00 20.11
CA ALA A 108 31.59 2.66 19.98
C ALA A 108 30.41 1.75 20.32
N ARG A 109 30.53 0.43 20.11
CA ARG A 109 29.45 -0.54 20.37
C ARG A 109 29.42 -1.07 21.80
N ARG A 110 30.47 -0.84 22.59
CA ARG A 110 30.54 -1.34 23.96
C ARG A 110 29.53 -0.57 24.85
N PRO A 111 28.63 -1.23 25.59
CA PRO A 111 27.61 -0.53 26.38
C PRO A 111 28.22 0.24 27.57
N PHE A 112 27.46 1.19 28.10
CA PHE A 112 27.76 1.88 29.37
C PHE A 112 26.76 1.47 30.45
N ALA A 113 27.25 1.24 31.66
CA ALA A 113 26.41 1.13 32.84
C ALA A 113 26.33 2.53 33.48
N LEU A 114 25.18 3.19 33.38
CA LEU A 114 25.04 4.59 33.80
C LEU A 114 25.24 4.82 35.30
N ASP A 115 25.11 3.78 36.11
CA ASP A 115 25.35 3.78 37.56
C ASP A 115 26.84 3.68 37.93
N ARG A 116 27.74 3.45 36.96
CA ARG A 116 29.17 3.24 37.20
C ARG A 116 30.04 4.19 36.37
N PRO A 117 30.82 5.10 36.99
CA PRO A 117 31.73 5.96 36.25
C PRO A 117 32.99 5.21 35.80
N PRO A 118 33.70 5.67 34.75
CA PRO A 118 33.34 6.78 33.86
C PRO A 118 32.24 6.43 32.84
N LEU A 119 31.42 7.42 32.51
CA LEU A 119 30.47 7.36 31.38
C LEU A 119 31.11 7.77 30.04
N TRP A 120 32.43 7.60 29.95
CA TRP A 120 33.24 7.82 28.76
C TRP A 120 34.40 6.84 28.70
N ARG A 121 34.98 6.67 27.52
CA ARG A 121 36.18 5.86 27.27
C ARG A 121 37.03 6.56 26.19
N ALA A 122 38.35 6.48 26.33
CA ALA A 122 39.28 7.00 25.33
C ALA A 122 40.36 5.98 25.01
N ARG A 123 40.82 5.95 23.76
CA ARG A 123 41.94 5.12 23.31
C ARG A 123 42.84 5.88 22.36
N LEU A 124 44.15 5.86 22.63
CA LEU A 124 45.16 6.41 21.72
C LEU A 124 45.54 5.37 20.67
N VAL A 125 45.56 5.77 19.40
CA VAL A 125 45.98 4.95 18.27
C VAL A 125 47.08 5.67 17.51
N ARG A 126 48.24 5.02 17.38
CA ARG A 126 49.39 5.56 16.63
C ARG A 126 49.29 5.10 15.18
N MET A 127 48.96 6.02 14.27
CA MET A 127 48.72 5.71 12.86
C MET A 127 50.02 5.71 12.05
N SER A 128 50.85 6.74 12.24
CA SER A 128 52.19 6.87 11.65
C SER A 128 53.14 7.59 12.62
N ASP A 129 54.36 7.89 12.19
CA ASP A 129 55.27 8.72 12.98
C ASP A 129 54.84 10.20 13.03
N GLU A 130 53.95 10.60 12.11
CA GLU A 130 53.41 11.95 11.97
C GLU A 130 51.99 12.12 12.51
N LEU A 131 51.23 11.03 12.66
CA LEU A 131 49.82 11.06 13.06
C LEU A 131 49.48 10.07 14.20
N GLN A 132 48.83 10.60 15.23
CA GLN A 132 48.14 9.85 16.27
C GLN A 132 46.67 10.27 16.32
N ARG A 133 45.80 9.37 16.75
CA ARG A 133 44.35 9.61 16.89
C ARG A 133 43.89 9.16 18.26
N ILE A 134 43.05 9.95 18.93
CA ILE A 134 42.30 9.53 20.11
C ILE A 134 40.88 9.20 19.67
N VAL A 135 40.46 7.95 19.89
CA VAL A 135 39.06 7.55 19.80
C VAL A 135 38.43 7.85 21.15
N LEU A 136 37.47 8.76 21.18
CA LEU A 136 36.68 9.12 22.36
C LEU A 136 35.25 8.62 22.15
N VAL A 137 34.73 7.89 23.13
CA VAL A 137 33.34 7.43 23.16
C VAL A 137 32.73 7.88 24.48
N VAL A 138 31.64 8.64 24.44
CA VAL A 138 30.99 9.20 25.63
C VAL A 138 29.50 8.89 25.58
N HIS A 139 28.89 8.56 26.71
CA HIS A 139 27.43 8.44 26.78
C HIS A 139 26.80 9.83 26.71
N HIS A 140 25.75 10.00 25.90
CA HIS A 140 25.09 11.29 25.65
C HIS A 140 24.51 11.93 26.93
N ALA A 141 24.34 11.16 28.01
CA ALA A 141 23.83 11.63 29.30
C ALA A 141 24.77 12.61 30.03
N VAL A 142 26.06 12.65 29.67
CA VAL A 142 27.04 13.57 30.29
C VAL A 142 27.70 14.49 29.26
N PHE A 143 27.29 14.40 27.99
CA PHE A 143 28.02 14.99 26.87
C PHE A 143 27.09 15.24 25.68
N ASP A 144 27.22 16.40 25.05
CA ASP A 144 26.51 16.77 23.82
C ASP A 144 27.47 17.12 22.68
N ALA A 145 26.94 17.46 21.50
CA ALA A 145 27.77 17.79 20.34
C ALA A 145 28.68 19.02 20.59
N ARG A 146 28.18 20.04 21.31
CA ARG A 146 28.96 21.24 21.64
C ARG A 146 30.09 20.92 22.64
N SER A 147 29.83 20.02 23.59
CA SER A 147 30.83 19.48 24.51
C SER A 147 32.00 18.83 23.78
N GLY A 148 31.76 18.21 22.62
CA GLY A 148 32.82 17.68 21.74
C GLY A 148 33.82 18.74 21.27
N VAL A 149 33.31 19.92 20.90
CA VAL A 149 34.14 21.06 20.46
C VAL A 149 34.96 21.60 21.63
N VAL A 150 34.32 21.81 22.79
CA VAL A 150 34.98 22.27 24.02
C VAL A 150 36.07 21.29 24.45
N PHE A 151 35.73 20.00 24.55
CA PHE A 151 36.66 18.94 24.93
C PHE A 151 37.87 18.89 24.00
N THR A 152 37.65 18.95 22.69
CA THR A 152 38.73 18.89 21.70
C THR A 152 39.64 20.12 21.80
N SER A 153 39.06 21.30 21.98
CA SER A 153 39.80 22.56 22.14
C SER A 153 40.65 22.55 23.40
N GLU A 154 40.06 22.22 24.55
CA GLU A 154 40.77 22.18 25.83
C GLU A 154 41.85 21.09 25.86
N LEU A 155 41.56 19.89 25.32
CA LEU A 155 42.55 18.82 25.24
C LEU A 155 43.78 19.24 24.43
N LYS A 156 43.58 19.91 23.29
CA LYS A 156 44.69 20.39 22.45
C LYS A 156 45.48 21.50 23.15
N GLU A 157 44.80 22.47 23.75
CA GLU A 157 45.44 23.56 24.48
C GLU A 157 46.30 23.04 25.65
N ILE A 158 45.76 22.12 26.46
CA ILE A 158 46.49 21.52 27.58
C ILE A 158 47.66 20.67 27.05
N HIS A 159 47.43 19.87 26.01
CA HIS A 159 48.49 19.06 25.40
C HIS A 159 49.66 19.92 24.90
N ASP A 160 49.36 21.02 24.21
CA ASP A 160 50.38 21.91 23.66
C ASP A 160 51.09 22.71 24.76
N ALA A 161 50.36 23.13 25.81
CA ALA A 161 50.91 23.77 26.99
C ALA A 161 51.94 22.88 27.70
N LEU A 162 51.57 21.62 27.98
CA LEU A 162 52.45 20.61 28.57
C LEU A 162 53.68 20.35 27.68
N GLY A 163 53.51 20.33 26.36
CA GLY A 163 54.61 20.18 25.42
C GLY A 163 55.61 21.34 25.40
N GLN A 164 55.17 22.53 25.80
CA GLN A 164 55.99 23.74 25.85
C GLN A 164 56.48 24.07 27.28
N GLY A 165 56.07 23.31 28.29
CA GLY A 165 56.37 23.57 29.70
C GLY A 165 55.71 24.85 30.23
N ARG A 166 54.57 25.26 29.67
CA ARG A 166 53.75 26.39 30.13
C ARG A 166 52.49 25.87 30.81
N GLU A 167 51.85 26.73 31.62
CA GLU A 167 50.51 26.45 32.11
C GLU A 167 49.47 26.60 30.98
N PRO A 168 48.40 25.79 30.95
CA PRO A 168 47.30 25.94 30.00
C PRO A 168 46.56 27.28 30.21
N ASP A 169 46.21 27.96 29.12
CA ASP A 169 45.46 29.22 29.18
C ASP A 169 43.94 28.92 29.10
N LEU A 170 43.37 28.48 30.22
CA LEU A 170 41.95 28.14 30.33
C LEU A 170 41.28 28.95 31.46
N PRO A 171 40.28 29.80 31.16
CA PRO A 171 39.55 30.57 32.17
C PRO A 171 38.91 29.68 33.25
N GLU A 172 38.71 30.17 34.47
CA GLU A 172 37.97 29.42 35.49
C GLU A 172 36.50 29.25 35.08
N LEU A 173 35.91 28.08 35.36
CA LEU A 173 34.50 27.81 35.08
C LEU A 173 33.67 28.35 36.25
N PRO A 174 32.79 29.35 36.04
CA PRO A 174 32.00 29.94 37.14
C PRO A 174 30.90 29.00 37.65
N ILE A 175 30.53 28.00 36.84
CA ILE A 175 29.49 27.00 37.11
C ILE A 175 29.89 25.65 36.53
N GLN A 176 29.31 24.58 37.07
CA GLN A 176 29.43 23.22 36.58
C GLN A 176 28.08 22.70 36.08
N TYR A 177 28.08 21.60 35.32
CA TYR A 177 26.84 21.04 34.78
C TYR A 177 25.83 20.63 35.86
N ALA A 178 26.31 20.20 37.03
CA ALA A 178 25.44 19.84 38.14
C ALA A 178 24.68 21.05 38.71
N ASP A 179 25.28 22.25 38.68
CA ASP A 179 24.62 23.50 39.05
C ASP A 179 23.49 23.85 38.06
N TYR A 180 23.76 23.68 36.76
CA TYR A 180 22.74 23.85 35.72
C TYR A 180 21.56 22.89 35.90
N ALA A 181 21.83 21.61 36.18
CA ALA A 181 20.79 20.61 36.39
C ALA A 181 19.90 20.94 37.60
N ALA A 182 20.49 21.41 38.70
CA ALA A 182 19.75 21.87 39.88
C ALA A 182 18.92 23.12 39.56
N TRP A 183 19.52 24.12 38.89
CA TRP A 183 18.83 25.34 38.46
C TRP A 183 17.64 25.02 37.54
N GLN A 184 17.80 24.12 36.57
CA GLN A 184 16.74 23.72 35.65
C GLN A 184 15.54 23.13 36.39
N ARG A 185 15.76 22.30 37.41
CA ARG A 185 14.70 21.71 38.24
C ARG A 185 13.94 22.77 39.02
N GLU A 186 14.64 23.73 39.61
CA GLU A 186 14.01 24.82 40.37
C GLU A 186 13.23 25.78 39.45
N HIS A 187 13.83 26.18 38.34
CA HIS A 187 13.25 27.12 37.39
C HIS A 187 11.94 26.60 36.77
N LEU A 188 11.90 25.29 36.45
CA LEU A 188 10.75 24.66 35.80
C LEU A 188 9.69 24.11 36.77
N ALA A 189 9.91 24.13 38.08
CA ALA A 189 8.95 23.63 39.09
C ALA A 189 7.69 24.52 39.28
N GLY A 190 7.59 25.68 38.61
CA GLY A 190 6.54 26.70 38.80
C GLY A 190 5.64 26.98 37.57
N GLY A 191 4.99 28.16 37.58
CA GLY A 191 4.00 28.57 36.55
C GLY A 191 4.56 28.83 35.13
N VAL A 192 5.89 28.98 35.00
CA VAL A 192 6.58 29.17 33.70
C VAL A 192 6.40 27.95 32.80
N LEU A 193 6.59 26.74 33.36
CA LEU A 193 6.39 25.48 32.64
C LEU A 193 4.93 25.31 32.19
N ALA A 194 3.97 25.70 33.02
CA ALA A 194 2.54 25.60 32.69
C ALA A 194 2.13 26.50 31.52
N GLY A 195 2.68 27.72 31.45
CA GLY A 195 2.45 28.66 30.35
C GLY A 195 3.02 28.16 29.02
N GLN A 196 4.29 27.73 29.01
CA GLN A 196 4.92 27.24 27.78
C GLN A 196 4.34 25.90 27.30
N LEU A 197 3.91 25.02 28.23
CA LEU A 197 3.19 23.80 27.86
C LEU A 197 1.84 24.06 27.20
N GLY A 198 1.19 25.20 27.49
CA GLY A 198 -0.06 25.62 26.84
C GLY A 198 0.13 25.81 25.33
N TYR A 199 1.17 26.55 24.94
CA TYR A 199 1.56 26.74 23.54
C TYR A 199 1.78 25.40 22.83
N TRP A 200 2.59 24.51 23.40
CA TRP A 200 2.89 23.23 22.77
C TRP A 200 1.67 22.31 22.65
N ARG A 201 0.75 22.33 23.63
CA ARG A 201 -0.52 21.58 23.55
C ARG A 201 -1.38 22.03 22.39
N GLU A 202 -1.48 23.33 22.16
CA GLU A 202 -2.24 23.89 21.04
C GLU A 202 -1.55 23.57 19.71
N ARG A 203 -0.24 23.85 19.61
CA ARG A 203 0.52 23.68 18.36
C ARG A 203 0.61 22.23 17.89
N LEU A 204 0.70 21.29 18.84
CA LEU A 204 0.84 19.85 18.59
C LEU A 204 -0.49 19.10 18.76
N ALA A 205 -1.62 19.80 18.84
CA ALA A 205 -2.93 19.16 18.85
C ALA A 205 -3.21 18.46 17.52
N GLY A 206 -3.57 17.17 17.57
CA GLY A 206 -3.87 16.40 16.37
C GLY A 206 -2.65 16.16 15.48
N LEU A 207 -1.47 15.92 16.07
CA LEU A 207 -0.28 15.48 15.34
C LEU A 207 -0.59 14.26 14.44
N PRO A 208 -0.02 14.20 13.23
CA PRO A 208 -0.09 13.00 12.41
C PRO A 208 0.63 11.84 13.12
N GLY A 209 0.03 10.65 13.10
CA GLY A 209 0.60 9.45 13.72
C GLY A 209 1.66 8.75 12.89
N ASP A 210 1.80 9.12 11.61
CA ASP A 210 2.75 8.55 10.66
C ASP A 210 3.26 9.65 9.72
N THR A 211 4.53 9.60 9.34
CA THR A 211 5.16 10.51 8.38
C THR A 211 4.71 10.27 6.95
N GLY A 212 4.08 9.11 6.69
CA GLY A 212 3.65 8.70 5.36
C GLY A 212 4.81 8.37 4.41
N LEU A 213 6.06 8.46 4.87
CA LEU A 213 7.23 8.23 4.03
C LEU A 213 7.24 6.78 3.52
N PRO A 214 7.45 6.56 2.22
CA PRO A 214 7.52 5.20 1.69
C PRO A 214 8.73 4.48 2.23
N THR A 215 8.52 3.26 2.75
CA THR A 215 9.59 2.38 3.21
C THR A 215 9.78 1.22 2.24
N ASP A 216 11.00 0.66 2.21
CA ASP A 216 11.35 -0.51 1.40
C ASP A 216 10.91 -1.82 2.07
N ARG A 217 10.70 -1.77 3.40
CA ARG A 217 10.30 -2.90 4.24
C ARG A 217 9.12 -2.52 5.13
N PRO A 218 8.29 -3.51 5.53
CA PRO A 218 7.25 -3.26 6.52
C PRO A 218 7.88 -2.86 7.86
N ARG A 219 7.25 -1.91 8.55
CA ARG A 219 7.70 -1.46 9.87
C ARG A 219 7.64 -2.61 10.88
N PRO A 220 8.72 -2.88 11.64
CA PRO A 220 8.71 -3.86 12.73
C PRO A 220 7.72 -3.48 13.84
N ALA A 221 7.20 -4.47 14.58
CA ALA A 221 6.29 -4.23 15.70
C ALA A 221 6.96 -3.49 16.88
N THR A 222 8.27 -3.67 17.05
CA THR A 222 9.09 -2.95 18.03
C THR A 222 10.29 -2.39 17.29
N ARG A 223 10.62 -1.13 17.56
CA ARG A 223 11.72 -0.43 16.92
C ARG A 223 13.07 -1.03 17.34
N GLY A 224 13.91 -1.37 16.36
CA GLY A 224 15.32 -1.66 16.58
C GLY A 224 16.19 -0.41 16.45
N HIS A 225 17.50 -0.60 16.67
CA HIS A 225 18.50 0.48 16.60
C HIS A 225 19.39 0.38 15.37
N ALA A 226 19.21 -0.61 14.48
CA ALA A 226 20.07 -0.80 13.32
C ALA A 226 19.94 0.36 12.33
N GLY A 227 21.07 0.92 11.93
CA GLY A 227 21.11 2.07 11.03
C GLY A 227 22.39 2.18 10.23
N ASP A 228 22.35 3.06 9.25
CA ASP A 228 23.49 3.41 8.39
C ASP A 228 23.40 4.88 7.98
N GLU A 229 24.46 5.41 7.36
CA GLU A 229 24.56 6.82 6.97
C GLU A 229 24.87 6.93 5.46
N TYR A 230 24.08 7.73 4.75
CA TYR A 230 24.37 8.12 3.36
C TYR A 230 24.86 9.58 3.30
N ALA A 231 26.00 9.81 2.67
CA ALA A 231 26.60 11.14 2.55
C ALA A 231 26.52 11.70 1.13
N ARG A 232 26.24 13.00 1.00
CA ARG A 232 26.30 13.75 -0.27
C ARG A 232 26.78 15.18 -0.02
N THR A 233 27.51 15.76 -0.95
CA THR A 233 27.94 17.17 -0.85
C THR A 233 27.07 18.09 -1.70
N LEU A 234 26.66 19.23 -1.13
CA LEU A 234 26.11 20.37 -1.84
C LEU A 234 27.25 21.26 -2.36
N PRO A 235 27.20 21.68 -3.64
CA PRO A 235 28.14 22.65 -4.20
C PRO A 235 28.13 23.99 -3.44
N GLY A 236 29.30 24.64 -3.32
CA GLY A 236 29.44 25.91 -2.58
C GLY A 236 28.62 27.05 -3.17
N ASP A 237 28.53 27.15 -4.50
CA ASP A 237 27.71 28.13 -5.21
C ASP A 237 26.21 28.01 -4.88
N LEU A 238 25.72 26.78 -4.70
CA LEU A 238 24.35 26.55 -4.24
C LEU A 238 24.15 26.99 -2.78
N VAL A 239 25.12 26.71 -1.90
CA VAL A 239 25.05 27.13 -0.48
C VAL A 239 25.05 28.66 -0.38
N ASP A 240 25.94 29.35 -1.11
CA ASP A 240 25.98 30.81 -1.16
C ASP A 240 24.64 31.40 -1.63
N ALA A 241 24.02 30.78 -2.64
CA ALA A 241 22.72 31.21 -3.14
C ALA A 241 21.57 30.97 -2.15
N LEU A 242 21.62 29.89 -1.37
CA LEU A 242 20.68 29.60 -0.28
C LEU A 242 20.83 30.61 0.88
N GLU A 243 22.06 30.98 1.24
CA GLU A 243 22.32 32.01 2.25
C GLU A 243 21.81 33.38 1.80
N GLU A 244 22.01 33.71 0.53
CA GLU A 244 21.48 34.94 -0.06
C GLU A 244 19.94 34.95 -0.09
N LEU A 245 19.29 33.81 -0.40
CA LEU A 245 17.84 33.67 -0.28
C LEU A 245 17.38 33.89 1.17
N ALA A 246 18.07 33.27 2.14
CA ALA A 246 17.78 33.44 3.56
C ALA A 246 17.85 34.92 3.96
N ARG A 247 18.91 35.62 3.55
CA ARG A 247 19.11 37.05 3.81
C ARG A 247 18.00 37.92 3.23
N ARG A 248 17.57 37.65 1.99
CA ARG A 248 16.47 38.40 1.33
C ARG A 248 15.13 38.25 2.04
N ARG A 249 14.86 37.08 2.61
CA ARG A 249 13.60 36.78 3.32
C ARG A 249 13.66 37.07 4.82
N GLY A 250 14.81 37.50 5.35
CA GLY A 250 14.99 37.67 6.79
C GLY A 250 14.86 36.34 7.54
N ALA A 251 15.42 35.28 6.97
CA ALA A 251 15.49 33.93 7.51
C ALA A 251 16.96 33.52 7.70
N THR A 252 17.21 32.37 8.32
CA THR A 252 18.55 31.78 8.44
C THR A 252 18.74 30.66 7.42
N LEU A 253 19.99 30.27 7.15
CA LEU A 253 20.29 29.11 6.30
C LEU A 253 19.59 27.84 6.80
N PHE A 254 19.54 27.65 8.14
CA PHE A 254 18.79 26.57 8.77
C PHE A 254 17.31 26.55 8.34
N MET A 255 16.63 27.70 8.37
CA MET A 255 15.22 27.80 8.00
C MET A 255 14.99 27.47 6.52
N VAL A 256 15.89 27.90 5.63
CA VAL A 256 15.80 27.60 4.18
C VAL A 256 15.99 26.12 3.91
N LEU A 257 17.00 25.50 4.50
CA LEU A 257 17.26 24.07 4.38
C LEU A 257 16.10 23.25 4.97
N LEU A 258 15.62 23.62 6.15
CA LEU A 258 14.47 22.97 6.79
C LEU A 258 13.20 23.10 5.94
N ALA A 259 12.95 24.25 5.30
CA ALA A 259 11.83 24.43 4.39
C ALA A 259 11.93 23.50 3.17
N GLY A 260 13.11 23.40 2.56
CA GLY A 260 13.37 22.44 1.48
C GLY A 260 13.15 20.99 1.93
N PHE A 261 13.58 20.65 3.14
CA PHE A 261 13.44 19.29 3.67
C PHE A 261 11.97 18.97 3.94
N LYS A 262 11.22 19.89 4.55
CA LYS A 262 9.78 19.73 4.76
C LYS A 262 8.99 19.64 3.46
N ALA A 263 9.35 20.41 2.43
CA ALA A 263 8.76 20.29 1.11
C ALA A 263 9.01 18.89 0.50
N LEU A 264 10.23 18.36 0.63
CA LEU A 264 10.56 17.01 0.19
C LEU A 264 9.72 15.95 0.92
N LEU A 265 9.65 16.04 2.26
CA LEU A 265 8.90 15.11 3.10
C LEU A 265 7.41 15.13 2.76
N ALA A 266 6.81 16.32 2.59
CA ALA A 266 5.42 16.47 2.19
C ALA A 266 5.14 15.77 0.85
N ARG A 267 6.02 15.97 -0.14
CA ARG A 267 5.86 15.41 -1.49
C ARG A 267 6.06 13.89 -1.53
N TYR A 268 6.99 13.36 -0.74
CA TYR A 268 7.21 11.91 -0.65
C TYR A 268 6.17 11.20 0.22
N GLY A 269 5.74 11.83 1.31
CA GLY A 269 4.78 11.28 2.26
C GLY A 269 3.33 11.46 1.86
N GLY A 270 3.03 12.31 0.87
CA GLY A 270 1.67 12.61 0.43
C GLY A 270 0.84 13.35 1.49
N GLN A 271 1.50 14.09 2.39
CA GLN A 271 0.88 14.79 3.51
C GLN A 271 1.19 16.28 3.43
N ASP A 272 0.24 17.11 3.88
CA ASP A 272 0.39 18.55 4.01
C ASP A 272 0.77 18.98 5.43
N ASP A 273 0.72 18.11 6.43
CA ASP A 273 1.13 18.40 7.80
C ASP A 273 2.42 17.66 8.15
N VAL A 274 3.54 18.39 8.17
CA VAL A 274 4.88 17.78 8.32
C VAL A 274 5.51 18.16 9.66
N VAL A 275 5.97 17.13 10.38
CA VAL A 275 6.59 17.24 11.69
C VAL A 275 8.05 16.79 11.63
N VAL A 276 8.95 17.65 12.07
CA VAL A 276 10.39 17.36 12.12
C VAL A 276 10.92 17.69 13.51
N GLY A 277 11.66 16.77 14.12
CA GLY A 277 12.40 17.04 15.34
C GLY A 277 13.71 17.74 15.03
N SER A 278 14.06 18.77 15.79
CA SER A 278 15.33 19.47 15.63
C SER A 278 15.99 19.74 16.99
N PRO A 279 17.26 19.35 17.19
CA PRO A 279 17.96 19.64 18.43
C PRO A 279 18.30 21.14 18.52
N VAL A 280 18.23 21.66 19.74
CA VAL A 280 18.73 22.99 20.11
C VAL A 280 19.80 22.86 21.18
N ALA A 281 20.79 23.74 21.16
CA ALA A 281 21.96 23.63 22.03
C ALA A 281 21.62 23.77 23.53
N GLY A 282 20.57 24.52 23.88
CA GLY A 282 20.17 24.75 25.28
C GLY A 282 21.21 25.54 26.09
N ARG A 283 21.98 26.42 25.42
CA ARG A 283 23.08 27.20 26.00
C ARG A 283 22.84 28.68 25.81
N ASP A 284 21.75 29.18 26.38
CA ASP A 284 21.28 30.54 26.13
C ASP A 284 22.01 31.60 26.97
N LEU A 285 22.84 31.16 27.93
CA LEU A 285 23.69 32.00 28.77
C LEU A 285 25.17 31.80 28.45
N PRO A 286 26.00 32.87 28.39
CA PRO A 286 27.44 32.77 28.13
C PRO A 286 28.19 31.85 29.08
N GLU A 287 27.71 31.73 30.32
CA GLU A 287 28.27 30.87 31.36
C GLU A 287 28.15 29.37 31.02
N PHE A 288 27.19 28.98 30.17
CA PHE A 288 27.01 27.60 29.73
C PHE A 288 27.92 27.21 28.56
N GLU A 289 28.36 28.15 27.73
CA GLU A 289 29.21 27.90 26.54
C GLU A 289 30.45 27.02 26.83
N PRO A 290 31.26 27.28 27.87
CA PRO A 290 32.49 26.51 28.13
C PRO A 290 32.26 25.21 28.91
N VAL A 291 31.03 24.90 29.35
CA VAL A 291 30.76 23.76 30.24
C VAL A 291 30.51 22.48 29.44
N ILE A 292 31.18 21.38 29.78
CA ILE A 292 30.85 20.06 29.22
C ILE A 292 29.61 19.52 29.94
N GLY A 293 28.63 19.01 29.19
CA GLY A 293 27.38 18.50 29.75
C GLY A 293 26.33 18.13 28.70
N MET A 294 25.14 17.72 29.15
CA MET A 294 24.00 17.41 28.29
C MET A 294 22.98 18.55 28.28
N PHE A 295 23.21 19.58 27.46
CA PHE A 295 22.31 20.75 27.39
C PHE A 295 21.26 20.62 26.30
N VAL A 296 21.45 19.71 25.34
CA VAL A 296 20.60 19.59 24.16
C VAL A 296 19.14 19.30 24.54
N ASN A 297 18.23 20.11 24.01
CA ASN A 297 16.79 19.84 24.00
C ASN A 297 16.32 19.58 22.56
N THR A 298 15.14 19.03 22.38
CA THR A 298 14.55 18.77 21.05
C THR A 298 13.26 19.56 20.86
N LEU A 299 13.20 20.35 19.79
CA LEU A 299 11.99 21.05 19.36
C LEU A 299 11.22 20.21 18.35
N VAL A 300 9.90 20.16 18.49
CA VAL A 300 8.99 19.49 17.55
C VAL A 300 8.44 20.54 16.57
N LEU A 301 9.04 20.64 15.40
CA LEU A 301 8.73 21.68 14.42
C LEU A 301 7.65 21.19 13.46
N ARG A 302 6.38 21.48 13.77
CA ARG A 302 5.23 21.19 12.89
C ARG A 302 4.98 22.34 11.91
N THR A 303 4.75 22.01 10.64
CA THR A 303 4.41 23.00 9.60
C THR A 303 3.27 22.47 8.75
N ASP A 304 2.28 23.34 8.52
CA ASP A 304 1.17 23.13 7.62
C ASP A 304 1.53 23.64 6.21
N LEU A 305 1.42 22.76 5.22
CA LEU A 305 1.64 22.96 3.78
C LEU A 305 0.32 22.88 3.00
N SER A 306 -0.83 22.93 3.68
CA SER A 306 -2.14 22.97 3.03
C SER A 306 -2.27 24.21 2.15
N GLY A 307 -3.04 24.06 1.06
CA GLY A 307 -3.22 25.08 0.04
C GLY A 307 -2.09 25.20 -0.99
N ASP A 308 -1.15 24.24 -1.02
CA ASP A 308 -0.02 24.19 -1.96
C ASP A 308 0.77 25.52 -2.02
N PRO A 309 1.43 25.92 -0.93
CA PRO A 309 2.12 27.21 -0.88
C PRO A 309 3.25 27.30 -1.91
N SER A 310 3.66 28.52 -2.24
CA SER A 310 4.96 28.74 -2.88
C SER A 310 6.10 28.39 -1.91
N PHE A 311 7.30 28.17 -2.42
CA PHE A 311 8.46 27.93 -1.56
C PHE A 311 8.73 29.11 -0.61
N ASP A 312 8.58 30.34 -1.09
CA ASP A 312 8.68 31.55 -0.29
C ASP A 312 7.64 31.62 0.84
N GLU A 313 6.39 31.25 0.57
CA GLU A 313 5.33 31.17 1.59
C GLU A 313 5.64 30.07 2.62
N LEU A 314 6.15 28.92 2.17
CA LEU A 314 6.59 27.84 3.05
C LEU A 314 7.75 28.30 3.94
N LEU A 315 8.74 29.00 3.40
CA LEU A 315 9.86 29.54 4.17
C LEU A 315 9.40 30.52 5.24
N ASP A 316 8.41 31.37 4.94
CA ASP A 316 7.81 32.27 5.94
C ASP A 316 7.09 31.50 7.05
N ARG A 317 6.33 30.46 6.71
CA ARG A 317 5.68 29.56 7.69
C ARG A 317 6.72 28.85 8.57
N VAL A 318 7.78 28.32 7.97
CA VAL A 318 8.88 27.65 8.69
C VAL A 318 9.60 28.61 9.62
N ARG A 319 9.91 29.82 9.15
CA ARG A 319 10.50 30.86 10.00
C ARG A 319 9.62 31.16 11.21
N GLY A 320 8.31 31.38 11.00
CA GLY A 320 7.35 31.60 12.08
C GLY A 320 7.38 30.46 13.10
N THR A 321 7.20 29.21 12.64
CA THR A 321 7.25 28.02 13.50
C THR A 321 8.58 27.93 14.28
N VAL A 322 9.72 28.20 13.65
CA VAL A 322 11.04 28.08 14.30
C VAL A 322 11.22 29.15 15.38
N LEU A 323 10.85 30.41 15.11
CA LEU A 323 10.96 31.49 16.08
C LEU A 323 10.03 31.26 17.28
N GLU A 324 8.76 30.91 17.02
CA GLU A 324 7.81 30.59 18.09
C GLU A 324 8.26 29.39 18.92
N ALA A 325 8.84 28.36 18.29
CA ALA A 325 9.39 27.20 18.99
C ALA A 325 10.61 27.54 19.86
N LEU A 326 11.47 28.46 19.41
CA LEU A 326 12.62 28.94 20.19
C LEU A 326 12.19 29.75 21.41
N ASP A 327 11.16 30.59 21.30
CA ASP A 327 10.58 31.34 22.43
C ASP A 327 10.00 30.42 23.53
N HIS A 328 9.80 29.13 23.23
CA HIS A 328 9.25 28.11 24.14
C HIS A 328 10.19 26.90 24.29
N ALA A 329 11.49 27.08 24.05
CA ALA A 329 12.49 26.02 24.07
C ALA A 329 12.85 25.52 25.48
N ASP A 330 12.42 26.22 26.55
CA ASP A 330 12.72 25.82 27.93
C ASP A 330 11.97 24.55 28.35
N VAL A 331 10.88 24.19 27.66
CA VAL A 331 10.13 22.95 27.93
C VAL A 331 10.96 21.75 27.49
N PRO A 332 11.38 20.86 28.42
CA PRO A 332 12.09 19.65 28.05
C PRO A 332 11.18 18.73 27.23
N PHE A 333 11.73 18.14 26.17
CA PHE A 333 10.99 17.24 25.27
C PHE A 333 10.20 16.14 26.02
N ASP A 334 10.74 15.58 27.08
CA ASP A 334 10.07 14.50 27.82
C ASP A 334 8.87 14.97 28.62
N ARG A 335 8.95 16.19 29.17
CA ARG A 335 7.79 16.84 29.83
C ARG A 335 6.72 17.15 28.82
N LEU A 336 7.11 17.48 27.59
CA LEU A 336 6.18 17.64 26.48
C LEU A 336 5.49 16.31 26.12
N VAL A 337 6.23 15.21 25.98
CA VAL A 337 5.65 13.87 25.74
C VAL A 337 4.70 13.46 26.87
N GLU A 338 5.10 13.65 28.13
CA GLU A 338 4.28 13.35 29.31
C GLU A 338 2.99 14.18 29.35
N ALA A 339 3.08 15.46 28.97
CA ALA A 339 1.95 16.39 28.99
C ALA A 339 0.96 16.16 27.84
N LEU A 340 1.44 15.69 26.68
CA LEU A 340 0.62 15.40 25.50
C LEU A 340 0.02 14.00 25.53
N ARG A 341 0.67 13.04 26.21
CA ARG A 341 0.27 11.62 26.29
C ARG A 341 -0.13 11.05 24.91
N PRO A 342 0.76 11.11 23.90
CA PRO A 342 0.46 10.53 22.59
C PRO A 342 0.19 9.03 22.74
N ALA A 343 -0.58 8.46 21.79
CA ALA A 343 -0.80 7.01 21.74
C ALA A 343 0.56 6.28 21.74
N ARG A 344 0.75 5.35 22.67
CA ARG A 344 2.01 4.60 22.78
C ARG A 344 2.09 3.58 21.67
N ASP A 345 3.11 3.73 20.82
CA ASP A 345 3.44 2.79 19.77
C ASP A 345 4.92 2.39 19.90
N PRO A 346 5.23 1.13 20.26
CA PRO A 346 6.61 0.68 20.45
C PRO A 346 7.43 0.62 19.15
N SER A 347 6.80 0.77 17.99
CA SER A 347 7.47 0.80 16.68
C SER A 347 7.96 2.19 16.26
N ARG A 348 7.65 3.25 17.03
CA ARG A 348 7.88 4.65 16.64
C ARG A 348 8.43 5.49 17.79
N THR A 349 9.22 6.51 17.45
CA THR A 349 9.56 7.57 18.41
C THR A 349 8.34 8.47 18.67
N PRO A 350 8.11 8.92 19.92
CA PRO A 350 7.02 9.84 20.24
C PRO A 350 7.13 11.17 19.49
N LEU A 351 5.97 11.72 19.08
CA LEU A 351 5.79 13.06 18.47
C LEU A 351 6.40 13.29 17.08
N TYR A 352 7.55 12.72 16.76
CA TYR A 352 8.19 12.86 15.45
C TYR A 352 9.07 11.64 15.14
N GLN A 353 9.24 11.33 13.85
CA GLN A 353 10.07 10.20 13.38
C GLN A 353 11.19 10.63 12.43
N VAL A 354 11.22 11.91 12.03
CA VAL A 354 12.26 12.48 11.17
C VAL A 354 13.01 13.59 11.90
N GLY A 355 14.35 13.52 11.89
CA GLY A 355 15.24 14.52 12.49
C GLY A 355 15.86 15.47 11.45
N PHE A 356 16.13 16.73 11.84
CA PHE A 356 16.88 17.68 11.03
C PHE A 356 17.80 18.56 11.88
N ASN A 357 19.05 18.73 11.46
CA ASN A 357 20.05 19.52 12.18
C ASN A 357 21.02 20.25 11.23
N LEU A 358 21.54 21.39 11.66
CA LEU A 358 22.60 22.14 10.98
C LEU A 358 23.78 22.34 11.93
N LEU A 359 24.93 21.74 11.60
CA LEU A 359 26.15 21.76 12.40
C LEU A 359 27.18 22.73 11.81
N PRO A 360 27.99 23.39 12.66
CA PRO A 360 29.07 24.27 12.21
C PRO A 360 30.21 23.49 11.54
N MET A 361 31.11 24.20 10.85
CA MET A 361 32.28 23.59 10.21
C MET A 361 33.15 22.85 11.24
N ASP A 362 33.85 21.81 10.78
CA ASP A 362 34.78 20.99 11.58
C ASP A 362 34.14 20.23 12.75
N SER A 363 32.81 20.20 12.85
CA SER A 363 32.08 19.43 13.87
C SER A 363 32.10 17.91 13.61
N ARG A 364 32.50 17.46 12.42
CA ARG A 364 32.57 16.04 12.06
C ARG A 364 33.93 15.43 12.37
N GLY A 365 34.11 15.10 13.65
CA GLY A 365 35.03 14.06 14.12
C GLY A 365 34.33 12.71 14.39
N GLN A 366 33.04 12.59 14.07
CA GLN A 366 32.23 11.42 14.39
C GLN A 366 32.26 10.39 13.25
N PHE A 367 32.19 9.10 13.59
CA PHE A 367 32.06 8.01 12.63
C PHE A 367 30.77 7.23 12.91
N PRO A 368 30.14 6.61 11.88
CA PRO A 368 28.93 5.83 12.07
C PRO A 368 29.19 4.65 13.02
N ASN A 369 28.34 4.50 14.03
CA ASN A 369 28.37 3.34 14.94
C ASN A 369 27.46 2.18 14.43
N GLY A 370 26.79 2.38 13.29
CA GLY A 370 25.83 1.44 12.68
C GLY A 370 24.47 1.44 13.37
N THR A 371 24.09 2.57 13.97
CA THR A 371 22.77 2.75 14.58
C THR A 371 22.00 3.92 13.97
N ALA A 372 20.69 3.97 14.19
CA ALA A 372 19.83 5.09 13.82
C ALA A 372 18.97 5.55 15.01
N GLN A 373 18.98 6.85 15.30
CA GLN A 373 18.15 7.42 16.37
C GLN A 373 16.72 7.71 15.94
N HIS A 374 16.49 7.85 14.64
CA HIS A 374 15.21 8.15 14.00
C HIS A 374 14.93 7.12 12.89
N ASP A 375 13.76 7.22 12.24
CA ASP A 375 13.53 6.47 11.00
C ASP A 375 14.42 7.04 9.88
N LEU A 376 14.48 8.37 9.81
CA LEU A 376 15.34 9.16 8.92
C LEU A 376 15.81 10.43 9.65
N GLY A 377 17.09 10.75 9.58
CA GLY A 377 17.67 11.99 10.11
C GLY A 377 18.52 12.67 9.05
N LEU A 378 18.49 14.00 8.99
CA LEU A 378 19.37 14.78 8.12
C LEU A 378 20.22 15.75 8.94
N ASP A 379 21.53 15.47 8.99
CA ASP A 379 22.54 16.40 9.47
C ASP A 379 23.16 17.14 8.29
N VAL A 380 23.13 18.46 8.32
CA VAL A 380 23.84 19.31 7.37
C VAL A 380 25.08 19.88 8.05
N VAL A 381 26.26 19.70 7.47
CA VAL A 381 27.52 20.19 8.04
C VAL A 381 28.18 21.13 7.06
N ARG A 382 28.45 22.36 7.48
CA ARG A 382 29.17 23.31 6.62
C ARG A 382 30.61 22.83 6.35
N THR A 383 31.08 23.06 5.14
CA THR A 383 32.47 22.79 4.74
C THR A 383 33.04 24.02 4.04
N PRO A 384 34.37 24.15 3.92
CA PRO A 384 34.99 25.26 3.18
C PRO A 384 34.58 25.33 1.69
N SER A 385 34.05 24.25 1.13
CA SER A 385 33.66 24.12 -0.28
C SER A 385 32.15 23.96 -0.50
N GLY A 386 31.33 24.13 0.54
CA GLY A 386 29.88 23.99 0.48
C GLY A 386 29.28 23.40 1.75
N ALA A 387 28.48 22.34 1.63
CA ALA A 387 27.91 21.64 2.78
C ALA A 387 27.82 20.13 2.54
N GLY A 388 28.15 19.33 3.55
CA GLY A 388 27.87 17.90 3.58
C GLY A 388 26.45 17.63 4.09
N LEU A 389 25.72 16.77 3.39
CA LEU A 389 24.44 16.21 3.78
C LEU A 389 24.68 14.78 4.25
N TYR A 390 24.20 14.47 5.44
CA TYR A 390 24.36 13.15 6.05
C TYR A 390 23.00 12.65 6.48
N PHE A 391 22.51 11.68 5.72
CA PHE A 391 21.23 11.04 5.97
C PHE A 391 21.47 9.79 6.81
N GLU A 392 21.18 9.88 8.11
CA GLU A 392 21.06 8.72 9.00
C GLU A 392 19.72 8.02 8.71
N TYR A 393 19.69 6.71 8.58
CA TYR A 393 18.45 5.98 8.34
C TYR A 393 18.42 4.61 9.02
N SER A 394 17.21 4.17 9.39
CA SER A 394 17.00 2.80 9.87
C SER A 394 17.10 1.79 8.73
N THR A 395 18.02 0.82 8.83
CA THR A 395 18.17 -0.26 7.85
C THR A 395 17.05 -1.30 7.93
N GLU A 396 16.21 -1.23 8.96
CA GLU A 396 14.98 -2.02 9.08
C GLU A 396 13.86 -1.49 8.18
N LEU A 397 13.96 -0.23 7.73
CA LEU A 397 12.94 0.45 6.93
C LEU A 397 13.43 0.80 5.52
N TYR A 398 14.68 1.24 5.38
CA TYR A 398 15.20 1.82 4.14
C TYR A 398 16.44 1.10 3.62
N ASP A 399 16.54 1.05 2.29
CA ASP A 399 17.75 0.71 1.56
C ASP A 399 18.60 1.95 1.28
N ALA A 400 19.92 1.76 1.21
CA ALA A 400 20.88 2.82 0.89
C ALA A 400 20.53 3.54 -0.43
N ASP A 401 20.07 2.79 -1.44
CA ASP A 401 19.67 3.36 -2.74
C ASP A 401 18.43 4.25 -2.65
N THR A 402 17.51 3.95 -1.72
CA THR A 402 16.31 4.78 -1.47
C THR A 402 16.71 6.10 -0.85
N VAL A 403 17.60 6.08 0.12
CA VAL A 403 18.13 7.29 0.76
C VAL A 403 19.00 8.11 -0.20
N ALA A 404 19.77 7.46 -1.08
CA ALA A 404 20.50 8.14 -2.14
C ALA A 404 19.58 8.91 -3.10
N ARG A 405 18.40 8.33 -3.44
CA ARG A 405 17.37 9.02 -4.24
C ARG A 405 16.76 10.20 -3.49
N LEU A 406 16.48 10.05 -2.19
CA LEU A 406 15.99 11.16 -1.35
C LEU A 406 17.00 12.31 -1.28
N ALA A 407 18.29 12.01 -1.09
CA ALA A 407 19.36 13.00 -1.08
C ALA A 407 19.49 13.73 -2.43
N GLU A 408 19.22 13.05 -3.54
CA GLU A 408 19.17 13.67 -4.87
C GLU A 408 17.97 14.59 -5.04
N ALA A 409 16.79 14.12 -4.65
CA ALA A 409 15.57 14.90 -4.68
C ALA A 409 15.71 16.15 -3.81
N TYR A 410 16.32 16.04 -2.63
CA TYR A 410 16.57 17.19 -1.76
C TYR A 410 17.44 18.25 -2.44
N ARG A 411 18.55 17.85 -3.08
CA ARG A 411 19.39 18.78 -3.86
C ARG A 411 18.60 19.48 -4.96
N LEU A 412 17.79 18.73 -5.72
CA LEU A 412 16.96 19.28 -6.81
C LEU A 412 15.90 20.27 -6.29
N VAL A 413 15.28 19.97 -5.15
CA VAL A 413 14.34 20.87 -4.47
C VAL A 413 15.03 22.19 -4.10
N LEU A 414 16.23 22.13 -3.51
CA LEU A 414 16.99 23.34 -3.15
C LEU A 414 17.41 24.16 -4.37
N GLU A 415 17.85 23.51 -5.45
CA GLU A 415 18.21 24.17 -6.72
C GLU A 415 17.01 24.89 -7.34
N ALA A 416 15.84 24.23 -7.37
CA ALA A 416 14.61 24.82 -7.89
C ALA A 416 14.12 26.00 -7.02
N ALA A 417 14.20 25.86 -5.71
CA ALA A 417 13.81 26.90 -4.76
C ALA A 417 14.67 28.17 -4.88
N VAL A 418 15.97 28.02 -5.16
CA VAL A 418 16.88 29.15 -5.41
C VAL A 418 16.60 29.79 -6.76
N ALA A 419 16.34 28.99 -7.80
CA ALA A 419 16.09 29.47 -9.15
C ALA A 419 14.77 30.24 -9.28
N ASP A 420 13.71 29.75 -8.64
CA ASP A 420 12.39 30.39 -8.57
C ASP A 420 11.74 30.17 -7.20
N PRO A 421 11.94 31.08 -6.23
CA PRO A 421 11.29 30.99 -4.92
C PRO A 421 9.76 31.06 -4.95
N GLY A 422 9.17 31.51 -6.07
CA GLY A 422 7.72 31.54 -6.31
C GLY A 422 7.13 30.19 -6.73
N ILE A 423 7.97 29.18 -6.98
CA ILE A 423 7.52 27.85 -7.38
C ILE A 423 6.62 27.23 -6.30
N ARG A 424 5.52 26.61 -6.73
CA ARG A 424 4.60 25.86 -5.84
C ARG A 424 5.27 24.58 -5.36
N VAL A 425 5.01 24.20 -4.11
CA VAL A 425 5.58 22.97 -3.52
C VAL A 425 5.23 21.73 -4.35
N SER A 426 4.00 21.65 -4.87
CA SER A 426 3.53 20.58 -5.79
C SER A 426 4.31 20.47 -7.10
N ARG A 427 5.05 21.51 -7.50
CA ARG A 427 5.81 21.58 -8.77
C ARG A 427 7.31 21.45 -8.59
N LEU A 428 7.80 21.36 -7.36
CA LEU A 428 9.22 21.13 -7.10
C LEU A 428 9.67 19.80 -7.73
N PRO A 429 10.83 19.75 -8.39
CA PRO A 429 11.34 18.54 -9.02
C PRO A 429 11.84 17.54 -7.97
N LEU A 430 11.36 16.30 -8.07
CA LEU A 430 11.72 15.21 -7.15
C LEU A 430 12.70 14.20 -7.76
N MET A 431 13.01 14.34 -9.06
CA MET A 431 13.91 13.46 -9.77
C MET A 431 14.54 14.19 -10.95
N THR A 432 15.64 13.64 -11.50
CA THR A 432 16.29 14.24 -12.66
C THR A 432 15.45 14.03 -13.93
N PRO A 433 15.62 14.87 -14.96
CA PRO A 433 14.92 14.71 -16.24
C PRO A 433 15.13 13.33 -16.88
N GLU A 434 16.29 12.70 -16.68
CA GLU A 434 16.57 11.35 -17.20
C GLU A 434 15.74 10.29 -16.50
N ARG A 435 15.56 10.40 -15.18
CA ARG A 435 14.71 9.48 -14.41
C ARG A 435 13.25 9.68 -14.75
N GLU A 436 12.80 10.93 -14.84
CA GLU A 436 11.44 11.25 -15.26
C GLU A 436 11.15 10.68 -16.65
N ARG A 437 12.06 10.91 -17.62
CA ARG A 437 11.95 10.32 -18.97
C ARG A 437 11.88 8.79 -18.93
N ARG A 438 12.64 8.13 -18.05
CA ARG A 438 12.58 6.66 -17.88
C ARG A 438 11.19 6.21 -17.43
N LEU A 439 10.55 6.91 -16.49
CA LEU A 439 9.17 6.61 -16.05
C LEU A 439 8.15 6.88 -17.15
N LEU A 440 8.24 8.04 -17.80
CA LEU A 440 7.23 8.50 -18.77
C LEU A 440 7.31 7.79 -20.11
N THR A 441 8.52 7.48 -20.59
CA THR A 441 8.76 6.96 -21.94
C THR A 441 9.50 5.63 -21.96
N GLY A 442 10.48 5.43 -21.07
CA GLY A 442 11.30 4.21 -21.04
C GLY A 442 10.50 2.96 -20.70
N TRP A 443 9.82 2.95 -19.55
CA TRP A 443 8.96 1.84 -19.12
C TRP A 443 7.63 1.77 -19.88
N ASN A 444 7.28 2.84 -20.59
CA ASN A 444 6.13 2.90 -21.49
C ASN A 444 6.47 2.59 -22.96
N ALA A 445 7.67 2.06 -23.24
CA ALA A 445 8.07 1.61 -24.58
C ALA A 445 7.40 0.26 -24.94
N THR A 446 6.06 0.24 -24.97
CA THR A 446 5.23 -0.96 -25.13
C THR A 446 4.70 -1.15 -26.55
N ALA A 447 5.12 -0.31 -27.49
CA ALA A 447 4.66 -0.35 -28.87
C ALA A 447 4.94 -1.73 -29.49
N ALA A 448 3.88 -2.40 -29.95
CA ALA A 448 4.01 -3.70 -30.59
C ALA A 448 2.96 -3.88 -31.69
N PRO A 449 3.31 -4.57 -32.80
CA PRO A 449 2.34 -4.83 -33.85
C PRO A 449 1.24 -5.78 -33.34
N TYR A 450 0.01 -5.53 -33.78
CA TYR A 450 -1.15 -6.42 -33.66
C TYR A 450 -1.99 -6.35 -34.94
N PRO A 451 -2.78 -7.38 -35.28
CA PRO A 451 -3.60 -7.40 -36.49
C PRO A 451 -4.59 -6.24 -36.53
N ALA A 452 -4.68 -5.56 -37.67
CA ALA A 452 -5.75 -4.62 -37.93
C ALA A 452 -7.00 -5.40 -38.35
N GLY A 453 -8.14 -5.14 -37.72
CA GLY A 453 -9.40 -5.80 -38.04
C GLY A 453 -10.30 -5.94 -36.83
N THR A 454 -11.39 -6.68 -37.02
CA THR A 454 -12.36 -6.96 -35.97
C THR A 454 -12.27 -8.41 -35.51
N LEU A 455 -12.78 -8.69 -34.30
CA LEU A 455 -12.66 -10.03 -33.69
C LEU A 455 -13.28 -11.12 -34.57
N HIS A 456 -14.44 -10.87 -35.17
CA HIS A 456 -15.13 -11.85 -36.00
C HIS A 456 -14.42 -12.09 -37.35
N GLU A 457 -13.81 -11.05 -37.95
CA GLU A 457 -12.97 -11.21 -39.14
C GLU A 457 -11.75 -12.07 -38.83
N LEU A 458 -11.07 -11.82 -37.72
CA LEU A 458 -9.87 -12.59 -37.33
C LEU A 458 -10.21 -14.05 -36.99
N VAL A 459 -11.36 -14.32 -36.37
CA VAL A 459 -11.85 -15.70 -36.16
C VAL A 459 -12.16 -16.38 -37.49
N ALA A 460 -12.80 -15.69 -38.44
CA ALA A 460 -13.10 -16.23 -39.77
C ALA A 460 -11.82 -16.51 -40.58
N GLU A 461 -10.81 -15.63 -40.47
CA GLU A 461 -9.49 -15.87 -41.06
C GLU A 461 -8.82 -17.10 -40.45
N GLN A 462 -8.88 -17.28 -39.13
CA GLN A 462 -8.35 -18.47 -38.48
C GLN A 462 -9.11 -19.73 -38.92
N ALA A 463 -10.44 -19.64 -39.06
CA ALA A 463 -11.24 -20.75 -39.54
C ALA A 463 -10.87 -21.20 -40.96
N ALA A 464 -10.51 -20.24 -41.83
CA ALA A 464 -9.99 -20.55 -43.16
C ALA A 464 -8.60 -21.20 -43.14
N ARG A 465 -7.77 -20.94 -42.11
CA ARG A 465 -6.42 -21.54 -41.97
C ARG A 465 -6.48 -22.96 -41.43
N THR A 466 -7.38 -23.25 -40.49
CA THR A 466 -7.46 -24.55 -39.79
C THR A 466 -8.90 -25.08 -39.74
N PRO A 467 -9.55 -25.34 -40.88
CA PRO A 467 -10.99 -25.64 -40.94
C PRO A 467 -11.40 -26.89 -40.17
N ASP A 468 -10.57 -27.94 -40.22
CA ASP A 468 -10.86 -29.25 -39.61
C ASP A 468 -10.46 -29.32 -38.13
N ALA A 469 -9.80 -28.30 -37.59
CA ALA A 469 -9.42 -28.26 -36.17
C ALA A 469 -10.66 -27.99 -35.29
N VAL A 470 -10.66 -28.55 -34.08
CA VAL A 470 -11.75 -28.33 -33.11
C VAL A 470 -11.65 -26.93 -32.54
N ALA A 471 -12.65 -26.09 -32.83
CA ALA A 471 -12.77 -24.75 -32.30
C ALA A 471 -13.46 -24.75 -30.94
N LEU A 472 -14.59 -25.45 -30.80
CA LEU A 472 -15.39 -25.50 -29.57
C LEU A 472 -15.55 -26.94 -29.08
N ARG A 473 -15.40 -27.15 -27.78
CA ARG A 473 -15.76 -28.39 -27.07
C ARG A 473 -16.72 -28.05 -25.94
N ASP A 474 -17.97 -28.45 -26.08
CA ASP A 474 -18.98 -28.27 -25.04
C ASP A 474 -18.93 -29.43 -24.06
N LEU A 475 -18.73 -29.15 -22.76
CA LEU A 475 -18.70 -30.19 -21.73
C LEU A 475 -20.08 -30.82 -21.49
N ALA A 476 -21.17 -30.13 -21.84
CA ALA A 476 -22.52 -30.70 -21.81
C ALA A 476 -22.79 -31.64 -23.01
N GLY A 477 -21.94 -31.60 -24.04
CA GLY A 477 -21.94 -32.51 -25.17
C GLY A 477 -21.79 -31.82 -26.52
N GLY A 478 -20.88 -32.33 -27.35
CA GLY A 478 -20.68 -31.89 -28.74
C GLY A 478 -19.37 -31.14 -28.96
N THR A 479 -18.93 -31.15 -30.22
CA THR A 479 -17.74 -30.43 -30.68
C THR A 479 -18.06 -29.72 -31.98
N LEU A 480 -17.52 -28.53 -32.18
CA LEU A 480 -17.57 -27.84 -33.45
C LEU A 480 -16.16 -27.60 -33.97
N THR A 481 -15.93 -27.99 -35.21
CA THR A 481 -14.75 -27.57 -35.96
C THR A 481 -14.83 -26.08 -36.28
N TYR A 482 -13.69 -25.50 -36.65
CA TYR A 482 -13.64 -24.10 -37.12
C TYR A 482 -14.52 -23.86 -38.35
N ALA A 483 -14.59 -24.81 -39.28
CA ALA A 483 -15.46 -24.70 -40.46
C ALA A 483 -16.95 -24.68 -40.08
N GLU A 484 -17.38 -25.59 -39.20
CA GLU A 484 -18.77 -25.65 -38.72
C GLU A 484 -19.14 -24.41 -37.90
N LEU A 485 -18.22 -23.91 -37.07
CA LEU A 485 -18.40 -22.67 -36.33
C LEU A 485 -18.61 -21.48 -37.28
N ASP A 486 -17.75 -21.30 -38.28
CA ASP A 486 -17.86 -20.20 -39.24
C ASP A 486 -19.16 -20.28 -40.05
N GLU A 487 -19.59 -21.47 -40.44
CA GLU A 487 -20.87 -21.68 -41.14
C GLU A 487 -22.07 -21.26 -40.28
N ARG A 488 -22.14 -21.74 -39.03
CA ARG A 488 -23.23 -21.38 -38.09
C ARG A 488 -23.25 -19.88 -37.81
N VAL A 489 -22.09 -19.29 -37.55
CA VAL A 489 -21.93 -17.85 -37.31
C VAL A 489 -22.38 -17.04 -38.53
N ARG A 490 -21.99 -17.44 -39.74
CA ARG A 490 -22.38 -16.75 -40.99
C ARG A 490 -23.89 -16.83 -41.23
N ALA A 491 -24.50 -17.99 -41.01
CA ALA A 491 -25.93 -18.19 -41.18
C ALA A 491 -26.74 -17.36 -40.17
N LEU A 492 -26.34 -17.35 -38.89
CA LEU A 492 -27.00 -16.54 -37.86
C LEU A 492 -26.78 -15.03 -38.10
N ALA A 493 -25.57 -14.60 -38.46
CA ALA A 493 -25.27 -13.20 -38.72
C ALA A 493 -26.13 -12.61 -39.85
N GLY A 494 -26.39 -13.38 -40.91
CA GLY A 494 -27.27 -12.93 -42.01
C GLY A 494 -28.73 -12.73 -41.56
N ARG A 495 -29.22 -13.56 -40.64
CA ARG A 495 -30.55 -13.40 -40.03
C ARG A 495 -30.62 -12.20 -39.09
N LEU A 496 -29.59 -12.01 -38.26
CA LEU A 496 -29.49 -10.83 -37.39
C LEU A 496 -29.43 -9.54 -38.20
N ALA A 497 -28.70 -9.54 -39.32
CA ALA A 497 -28.68 -8.41 -40.26
C ALA A 497 -30.08 -8.14 -40.84
N ALA A 498 -30.84 -9.18 -41.22
CA ALA A 498 -32.22 -9.03 -41.68
C ALA A 498 -33.16 -8.53 -40.57
N ALA A 499 -32.89 -8.85 -39.31
CA ALA A 499 -33.57 -8.32 -38.13
C ALA A 499 -33.15 -6.88 -37.76
N GLY A 500 -32.27 -6.26 -38.54
CA GLY A 500 -31.87 -4.86 -38.38
C GLY A 500 -30.62 -4.63 -37.52
N VAL A 501 -29.86 -5.69 -37.21
CA VAL A 501 -28.54 -5.56 -36.59
C VAL A 501 -27.55 -5.03 -37.63
N GLY A 502 -26.81 -3.98 -37.26
CA GLY A 502 -25.75 -3.38 -38.07
C GLY A 502 -24.77 -2.60 -37.20
N ALA A 503 -23.94 -1.75 -37.82
CA ALA A 503 -22.93 -0.95 -37.13
C ALA A 503 -23.50 -0.24 -35.88
N GLU A 504 -22.79 -0.37 -34.75
CA GLU A 504 -23.15 0.24 -33.46
C GLU A 504 -24.51 -0.21 -32.88
N THR A 505 -25.13 -1.27 -33.40
CA THR A 505 -26.37 -1.80 -32.83
C THR A 505 -26.06 -2.63 -31.59
N CYS A 506 -26.66 -2.26 -30.45
CA CYS A 506 -26.58 -3.02 -29.21
C CYS A 506 -27.53 -4.23 -29.24
N VAL A 507 -27.00 -5.43 -29.05
CA VAL A 507 -27.77 -6.68 -28.99
C VAL A 507 -27.55 -7.35 -27.63
N ALA A 508 -28.62 -7.47 -26.84
CA ALA A 508 -28.58 -8.14 -25.56
C ALA A 508 -28.52 -9.66 -25.73
N LEU A 509 -27.68 -10.34 -24.95
CA LEU A 509 -27.53 -11.80 -24.92
C LEU A 509 -27.90 -12.32 -23.53
N CYS A 510 -29.01 -13.05 -23.42
CA CYS A 510 -29.41 -13.74 -22.19
C CYS A 510 -29.54 -15.24 -22.50
N LEU A 511 -28.43 -15.96 -22.43
CA LEU A 511 -28.30 -17.35 -22.84
C LEU A 511 -27.53 -18.15 -21.77
N PRO A 512 -27.79 -19.45 -21.63
CA PRO A 512 -26.95 -20.32 -20.81
C PRO A 512 -25.56 -20.44 -21.44
N ARG A 513 -24.56 -20.85 -20.64
CA ARG A 513 -23.21 -21.09 -21.16
C ARG A 513 -23.07 -22.44 -21.85
N ASP A 514 -23.18 -22.40 -23.17
CA ASP A 514 -23.02 -23.52 -24.10
C ASP A 514 -22.33 -23.06 -25.40
N ALA A 515 -22.17 -23.96 -26.37
CA ALA A 515 -21.62 -23.60 -27.68
C ALA A 515 -22.46 -22.56 -28.44
N GLU A 516 -23.78 -22.53 -28.23
CA GLU A 516 -24.71 -21.62 -28.93
C GLU A 516 -24.57 -20.17 -28.44
N LEU A 517 -24.20 -19.95 -27.17
CA LEU A 517 -23.77 -18.64 -26.67
C LEU A 517 -22.61 -18.06 -27.48
N VAL A 518 -21.58 -18.88 -27.76
CA VAL A 518 -20.39 -18.45 -28.51
C VAL A 518 -20.76 -18.17 -29.97
N VAL A 519 -21.59 -19.01 -30.58
CA VAL A 519 -22.12 -18.80 -31.93
C VAL A 519 -22.92 -17.49 -32.01
N ALA A 520 -23.83 -17.24 -31.06
CA ALA A 520 -24.65 -16.04 -31.01
C ALA A 520 -23.79 -14.77 -30.84
N LEU A 521 -22.81 -14.80 -29.95
CA LEU A 521 -21.86 -13.70 -29.75
C LEU A 521 -21.12 -13.37 -31.04
N LEU A 522 -20.49 -14.36 -31.68
CA LEU A 522 -19.74 -14.14 -32.91
C LEU A 522 -20.65 -13.68 -34.06
N ALA A 523 -21.89 -14.17 -34.11
CA ALA A 523 -22.87 -13.77 -35.11
C ALA A 523 -23.33 -12.32 -34.94
N VAL A 524 -23.50 -11.85 -33.69
CA VAL A 524 -23.79 -10.42 -33.41
C VAL A 524 -22.66 -9.54 -33.93
N LEU A 525 -21.41 -9.90 -33.61
CA LEU A 525 -20.24 -9.16 -34.08
C LEU A 525 -20.15 -9.16 -35.61
N ARG A 526 -20.38 -10.31 -36.24
CA ARG A 526 -20.35 -10.46 -37.70
C ARG A 526 -21.52 -9.74 -38.39
N ALA A 527 -22.66 -9.59 -37.73
CA ALA A 527 -23.77 -8.77 -38.22
C ALA A 527 -23.45 -7.26 -38.19
N GLY A 528 -22.36 -6.86 -37.51
CA GLY A 528 -21.92 -5.48 -37.33
C GLY A 528 -22.35 -4.87 -35.99
N GLY A 529 -23.09 -5.60 -35.16
CA GLY A 529 -23.52 -5.16 -33.84
C GLY A 529 -22.45 -5.42 -32.76
N HIS A 530 -22.74 -4.95 -31.55
CA HIS A 530 -21.98 -5.27 -30.35
C HIS A 530 -22.88 -5.98 -29.35
N TYR A 531 -22.29 -6.89 -28.57
CA TYR A 531 -23.08 -7.66 -27.61
C TYR A 531 -23.14 -6.97 -26.24
N LEU A 532 -24.28 -7.11 -25.59
CA LEU A 532 -24.53 -6.74 -24.20
C LEU A 532 -24.89 -8.03 -23.43
N PRO A 533 -23.97 -8.58 -22.64
CA PRO A 533 -24.27 -9.78 -21.88
C PRO A 533 -25.23 -9.48 -20.72
N LEU A 534 -26.24 -10.33 -20.56
CA LEU A 534 -27.16 -10.34 -19.43
C LEU A 534 -27.03 -11.68 -18.72
N ASP A 535 -26.65 -11.63 -17.44
CA ASP A 535 -26.61 -12.83 -16.61
C ASP A 535 -28.05 -13.22 -16.23
N PRO A 536 -28.54 -14.42 -16.61
CA PRO A 536 -29.90 -14.85 -16.27
C PRO A 536 -30.12 -14.97 -14.76
N ALA A 537 -29.06 -15.06 -13.96
CA ALA A 537 -29.16 -15.07 -12.50
C ALA A 537 -29.35 -13.67 -11.88
N TYR A 538 -29.29 -12.59 -12.66
CA TYR A 538 -29.53 -11.24 -12.14
C TYR A 538 -31.02 -10.99 -11.84
N PRO A 539 -31.34 -10.19 -10.80
CA PRO A 539 -32.71 -9.82 -10.52
C PRO A 539 -33.36 -9.08 -11.71
N ALA A 540 -34.66 -9.31 -11.91
CA ALA A 540 -35.40 -8.77 -13.04
C ALA A 540 -35.35 -7.22 -13.12
N GLU A 541 -35.34 -6.53 -11.99
CA GLU A 541 -35.23 -5.06 -11.93
C GLU A 541 -33.88 -4.57 -12.48
N ARG A 542 -32.79 -5.28 -12.16
CA ARG A 542 -31.45 -4.98 -12.68
C ARG A 542 -31.37 -5.24 -14.18
N LEU A 543 -31.94 -6.35 -14.65
CA LEU A 543 -32.00 -6.65 -16.09
C LEU A 543 -32.80 -5.58 -16.86
N SER A 544 -33.94 -5.15 -16.30
CA SER A 544 -34.77 -4.10 -16.88
C SER A 544 -34.03 -2.77 -16.97
N TYR A 545 -33.31 -2.37 -15.91
CA TYR A 545 -32.47 -1.17 -15.95
C TYR A 545 -31.40 -1.24 -17.03
N ILE A 546 -30.65 -2.35 -17.12
CA ILE A 546 -29.57 -2.53 -18.10
C ILE A 546 -30.13 -2.45 -19.53
N LEU A 547 -31.27 -3.11 -19.78
CA LEU A 547 -31.92 -3.07 -21.10
C LEU A 547 -32.38 -1.67 -21.48
N ALA A 548 -32.94 -0.92 -20.53
CA ALA A 548 -33.40 0.45 -20.77
C ALA A 548 -32.22 1.42 -20.99
N ASP A 549 -31.20 1.39 -20.14
CA ASP A 549 -30.05 2.31 -20.19
C ASP A 549 -29.17 2.05 -21.42
N SER A 550 -29.05 0.81 -21.87
CA SER A 550 -28.22 0.43 -23.04
C SER A 550 -28.85 0.75 -24.40
N GLY A 551 -30.16 0.98 -24.45
CA GLY A 551 -30.90 1.11 -25.70
C GLY A 551 -30.83 -0.14 -26.58
N ALA A 552 -30.71 -1.33 -25.98
CA ALA A 552 -30.63 -2.61 -26.71
C ALA A 552 -31.80 -2.74 -27.71
N ARG A 553 -31.46 -3.04 -28.97
CA ARG A 553 -32.46 -3.09 -30.07
C ARG A 553 -33.05 -4.47 -30.27
N LEU A 554 -32.34 -5.50 -29.82
CA LEU A 554 -32.72 -6.90 -29.94
C LEU A 554 -32.21 -7.65 -28.70
N LEU A 555 -32.97 -8.63 -28.23
CA LEU A 555 -32.54 -9.57 -27.17
C LEU A 555 -32.53 -10.99 -27.73
N ILE A 556 -31.38 -11.65 -27.71
CA ILE A 556 -31.23 -13.05 -28.07
C ILE A 556 -31.33 -13.91 -26.81
N THR A 557 -32.21 -14.91 -26.82
CA THR A 557 -32.42 -15.84 -25.71
C THR A 557 -32.97 -17.18 -26.21
N THR A 558 -33.26 -18.12 -25.31
CA THR A 558 -33.93 -19.39 -25.60
C THR A 558 -35.40 -19.36 -25.15
N SER A 559 -36.23 -20.24 -25.70
CA SER A 559 -37.64 -20.33 -25.31
C SER A 559 -37.82 -20.63 -23.81
N ARG A 560 -36.88 -21.37 -23.22
CA ARG A 560 -36.82 -21.68 -21.78
C ARG A 560 -36.65 -20.42 -20.92
N LEU A 561 -35.75 -19.52 -21.29
CA LEU A 561 -35.44 -18.31 -20.51
C LEU A 561 -36.39 -17.14 -20.81
N ALA A 562 -37.10 -17.18 -21.93
CA ALA A 562 -37.96 -16.07 -22.36
C ALA A 562 -39.08 -15.70 -21.38
N GLY A 563 -39.49 -16.63 -20.52
CA GLY A 563 -40.51 -16.42 -19.48
C GLY A 563 -40.00 -15.64 -18.27
N ASP A 564 -38.70 -15.75 -17.95
CA ASP A 564 -38.08 -15.14 -16.76
C ASP A 564 -37.56 -13.72 -17.04
N LEU A 565 -37.59 -13.30 -18.31
CA LEU A 565 -37.15 -11.97 -18.73
C LEU A 565 -38.16 -10.87 -18.35
N PRO A 566 -37.69 -9.63 -18.12
CA PRO A 566 -38.56 -8.48 -17.85
C PRO A 566 -39.62 -8.26 -18.94
N ALA A 567 -40.76 -7.67 -18.55
CA ALA A 567 -41.83 -7.33 -19.49
C ALA A 567 -41.43 -6.17 -20.41
N ASP A 568 -40.72 -5.18 -19.88
CA ASP A 568 -40.16 -4.06 -20.64
C ASP A 568 -38.81 -4.48 -21.24
N ARG A 569 -38.86 -5.05 -22.44
CA ARG A 569 -37.72 -5.62 -23.17
C ARG A 569 -37.82 -5.36 -24.67
N PRO A 570 -36.70 -5.31 -25.40
CA PRO A 570 -36.71 -5.20 -26.85
C PRO A 570 -37.24 -6.49 -27.52
N PRO A 571 -37.48 -6.48 -28.85
CA PRO A 571 -37.87 -7.67 -29.59
C PRO A 571 -36.95 -8.86 -29.29
N VAL A 572 -37.57 -10.02 -29.02
CA VAL A 572 -36.86 -11.24 -28.64
C VAL A 572 -36.60 -12.11 -29.88
N PHE A 573 -35.35 -12.49 -30.07
CA PHE A 573 -34.91 -13.48 -31.04
C PHE A 573 -34.63 -14.80 -30.32
N LEU A 574 -35.46 -15.80 -30.58
CA LEU A 574 -35.33 -17.13 -29.97
C LEU A 574 -34.36 -17.98 -30.77
N LEU A 575 -33.24 -18.35 -30.14
CA LEU A 575 -32.14 -19.09 -30.78
C LEU A 575 -32.50 -20.56 -31.08
N ASP A 576 -33.36 -21.15 -30.25
CA ASP A 576 -33.80 -22.54 -30.28
C ASP A 576 -35.04 -22.79 -31.17
N ARG A 577 -35.54 -21.76 -31.86
CA ARG A 577 -36.61 -21.92 -32.86
C ARG A 577 -36.04 -22.10 -34.26
N PRO A 578 -36.71 -22.88 -35.13
CA PRO A 578 -36.28 -23.09 -36.50
C PRO A 578 -36.12 -21.74 -37.22
N PRO A 579 -35.11 -21.61 -38.09
CA PRO A 579 -34.86 -20.36 -38.80
C PRO A 579 -36.02 -20.07 -39.76
N GLU A 580 -36.85 -19.09 -39.41
CA GLU A 580 -37.88 -18.53 -40.28
C GLU A 580 -37.50 -17.08 -40.65
N GLY A 581 -37.58 -16.73 -41.93
CA GLY A 581 -37.37 -15.36 -42.42
C GLY A 581 -36.21 -15.16 -43.39
N PRO A 582 -36.09 -13.95 -43.97
CA PRO A 582 -35.05 -13.61 -44.95
C PRO A 582 -33.66 -13.51 -44.29
N SER A 583 -32.62 -13.69 -45.09
CA SER A 583 -31.23 -13.41 -44.72
C SER A 583 -30.76 -12.16 -45.47
N ALA A 584 -29.97 -11.31 -44.83
CA ALA A 584 -29.37 -10.11 -45.41
C ALA A 584 -27.84 -10.16 -45.32
N THR A 585 -27.16 -9.37 -46.14
CA THR A 585 -25.71 -9.22 -46.06
C THR A 585 -25.35 -8.30 -44.88
N PRO A 586 -24.51 -8.75 -43.93
CA PRO A 586 -24.04 -7.90 -42.84
C PRO A 586 -23.31 -6.64 -43.29
N VAL A 587 -23.40 -5.59 -42.47
CA VAL A 587 -22.65 -4.35 -42.67
C VAL A 587 -21.22 -4.53 -42.19
N ARG A 588 -20.24 -4.04 -42.96
CA ARG A 588 -18.83 -4.06 -42.56
C ARG A 588 -18.56 -3.01 -41.48
N VAL A 589 -17.90 -3.43 -40.41
CA VAL A 589 -17.46 -2.57 -39.29
C VAL A 589 -15.94 -2.56 -39.19
N GLY A 590 -15.38 -1.55 -38.54
CA GLY A 590 -13.95 -1.37 -38.34
C GLY A 590 -13.49 -1.53 -36.88
N PRO A 591 -12.19 -1.41 -36.60
CA PRO A 591 -11.61 -1.63 -35.27
C PRO A 591 -12.11 -0.68 -34.18
N ASP A 592 -12.62 0.50 -34.56
CA ASP A 592 -13.16 1.51 -33.63
C ASP A 592 -14.63 1.29 -33.26
N ASN A 593 -15.31 0.37 -33.96
CA ASN A 593 -16.67 -0.03 -33.60
C ASN A 593 -16.65 -0.87 -32.32
N LEU A 594 -17.73 -0.80 -31.55
CA LEU A 594 -17.87 -1.55 -30.31
C LEU A 594 -17.84 -3.06 -30.58
N ALA A 595 -17.10 -3.78 -29.75
CA ALA A 595 -17.20 -5.23 -29.63
C ALA A 595 -18.27 -5.59 -28.59
N TYR A 596 -18.25 -4.90 -27.45
CA TYR A 596 -19.21 -5.14 -26.38
C TYR A 596 -19.49 -3.90 -25.54
N LEU A 597 -20.63 -3.98 -24.83
CA LEU A 597 -21.04 -3.07 -23.78
C LEU A 597 -21.20 -3.90 -22.49
N ILE A 598 -20.38 -3.65 -21.48
CA ILE A 598 -20.44 -4.38 -20.20
C ILE A 598 -20.77 -3.41 -19.07
N TYR A 599 -21.75 -3.77 -18.24
CA TYR A 599 -22.17 -2.96 -17.10
C TYR A 599 -21.34 -3.24 -15.86
N THR A 600 -20.89 -2.18 -15.21
CA THR A 600 -20.15 -2.20 -13.93
C THR A 600 -20.92 -1.42 -12.87
N SER A 601 -20.61 -1.63 -11.59
CA SER A 601 -21.14 -0.80 -10.49
C SER A 601 -20.73 0.66 -10.63
N GLY A 602 -21.61 1.58 -10.23
CA GLY A 602 -21.40 3.02 -10.41
C GLY A 602 -21.41 3.79 -9.09
N SER A 603 -20.46 4.70 -8.92
CA SER A 603 -20.34 5.59 -7.75
C SER A 603 -21.54 6.51 -7.52
N THR A 604 -22.40 6.69 -8.52
CA THR A 604 -23.67 7.43 -8.42
C THR A 604 -24.84 6.57 -7.93
N GLY A 605 -24.57 5.31 -7.59
CA GLY A 605 -25.54 4.33 -7.12
C GLY A 605 -26.34 3.62 -8.21
N ARG A 606 -25.94 3.74 -9.49
CA ARG A 606 -26.54 3.00 -10.60
C ARG A 606 -25.49 2.36 -11.50
N PRO A 607 -25.74 1.18 -12.08
CA PRO A 607 -24.81 0.54 -13.00
C PRO A 607 -24.51 1.42 -14.22
N LYS A 608 -23.26 1.35 -14.71
CA LYS A 608 -22.75 2.10 -15.87
C LYS A 608 -22.18 1.16 -16.93
N GLY A 609 -22.59 1.34 -18.18
CA GLY A 609 -22.10 0.57 -19.32
C GLY A 609 -20.77 1.09 -19.84
N VAL A 610 -19.77 0.23 -19.97
CA VAL A 610 -18.45 0.54 -20.54
C VAL A 610 -18.41 0.13 -22.01
N GLU A 611 -18.10 1.08 -22.88
CA GLU A 611 -18.13 0.91 -24.33
C GLU A 611 -16.75 0.47 -24.87
N VAL A 612 -16.57 -0.84 -25.11
CA VAL A 612 -15.26 -1.39 -25.51
C VAL A 612 -15.18 -1.67 -27.02
N PRO A 613 -14.26 -1.02 -27.74
CA PRO A 613 -14.06 -1.24 -29.17
C PRO A 613 -13.24 -2.50 -29.48
N HIS A 614 -13.40 -3.02 -30.70
CA HIS A 614 -12.66 -4.20 -31.18
C HIS A 614 -11.15 -4.08 -31.01
N ARG A 615 -10.56 -2.93 -31.35
CA ARG A 615 -9.11 -2.69 -31.29
C ARG A 615 -8.49 -3.01 -29.93
N GLY A 616 -9.20 -2.71 -28.83
CA GLY A 616 -8.70 -2.92 -27.47
C GLY A 616 -8.54 -4.42 -27.18
N VAL A 617 -9.58 -5.19 -27.52
CA VAL A 617 -9.61 -6.64 -27.31
C VAL A 617 -8.58 -7.33 -28.21
N VAL A 618 -8.51 -6.96 -29.50
CA VAL A 618 -7.53 -7.55 -30.44
C VAL A 618 -6.10 -7.28 -29.98
N ASN A 619 -5.81 -6.05 -29.54
CA ASN A 619 -4.50 -5.69 -29.00
C ASN A 619 -4.11 -6.57 -27.80
N LEU A 620 -4.99 -6.65 -26.81
CA LEU A 620 -4.72 -7.43 -25.60
C LEU A 620 -4.57 -8.93 -25.89
N VAL A 621 -5.51 -9.53 -26.62
CA VAL A 621 -5.48 -10.97 -26.92
C VAL A 621 -4.21 -11.33 -27.69
N THR A 622 -3.78 -10.49 -28.63
CA THR A 622 -2.52 -10.69 -29.36
C THR A 622 -1.31 -10.68 -28.41
N ASP A 623 -1.27 -9.77 -27.44
CA ASP A 623 -0.19 -9.70 -26.47
C ASP A 623 -0.21 -10.89 -25.49
N VAL A 624 -1.39 -11.34 -25.06
CA VAL A 624 -1.54 -12.54 -24.22
C VAL A 624 -1.09 -13.79 -24.96
N ILE A 625 -1.47 -13.97 -26.22
CA ILE A 625 -0.98 -15.07 -27.06
C ILE A 625 0.55 -15.01 -27.19
N ARG A 626 1.16 -13.83 -27.24
CA ARG A 626 2.62 -13.69 -27.31
C ARG A 626 3.32 -13.99 -25.99
N ARG A 627 2.76 -13.56 -24.85
CA ARG A 627 3.38 -13.65 -23.52
C ARG A 627 3.12 -14.98 -22.83
N VAL A 628 1.86 -15.40 -22.82
CA VAL A 628 1.35 -16.58 -22.12
C VAL A 628 1.27 -17.75 -23.10
N GLY A 629 1.01 -17.49 -24.38
CA GLY A 629 0.88 -18.50 -25.42
C GLY A 629 -0.58 -18.83 -25.75
N GLY A 630 -0.79 -19.37 -26.95
CA GLY A 630 -2.08 -19.92 -27.39
C GLY A 630 -2.29 -21.38 -26.96
N GLY A 631 -3.41 -21.95 -27.40
CA GLY A 631 -3.80 -23.33 -27.11
C GLY A 631 -5.26 -23.44 -26.71
N SER A 632 -5.60 -24.48 -25.97
CA SER A 632 -6.94 -24.64 -25.40
C SER A 632 -7.16 -23.78 -24.17
N ALA A 633 -8.36 -23.20 -24.03
CA ALA A 633 -8.73 -22.42 -22.85
C ALA A 633 -10.12 -22.81 -22.33
N LEU A 634 -10.30 -22.69 -21.01
CA LEU A 634 -11.57 -22.99 -20.35
C LEU A 634 -12.40 -21.72 -20.21
N LEU A 635 -13.59 -21.71 -20.83
CA LEU A 635 -14.61 -20.69 -20.60
C LEU A 635 -15.42 -21.07 -19.35
N MET A 636 -15.08 -20.44 -18.23
CA MET A 636 -15.73 -20.66 -16.94
C MET A 636 -16.24 -19.36 -16.31
N THR A 637 -15.86 -18.20 -16.85
CA THR A 637 -16.32 -16.90 -16.37
C THR A 637 -17.67 -16.51 -17.00
N SER A 638 -18.54 -15.86 -16.21
CA SER A 638 -19.78 -15.25 -16.72
C SER A 638 -19.48 -14.22 -17.80
N LEU A 639 -20.23 -14.24 -18.90
CA LEU A 639 -20.04 -13.29 -20.01
C LEU A 639 -20.29 -11.83 -19.59
N SER A 640 -21.03 -11.62 -18.50
CA SER A 640 -21.24 -10.30 -17.87
C SER A 640 -19.98 -9.72 -17.23
N PHE A 641 -18.88 -10.50 -17.19
CA PHE A 641 -17.57 -10.04 -16.79
C PHE A 641 -16.62 -10.05 -17.99
N ASP A 642 -15.91 -8.94 -18.20
CA ASP A 642 -15.09 -8.67 -19.39
C ASP A 642 -13.96 -9.68 -19.61
N ILE A 643 -13.42 -10.27 -18.53
CA ILE A 643 -12.36 -11.28 -18.60
C ILE A 643 -12.79 -12.54 -19.39
N ALA A 644 -14.09 -12.83 -19.51
CA ALA A 644 -14.60 -13.92 -20.34
C ALA A 644 -14.25 -13.74 -21.83
N ALA A 645 -14.12 -12.50 -22.31
CA ALA A 645 -13.68 -12.25 -23.68
C ALA A 645 -12.25 -12.75 -23.91
N LEU A 646 -11.36 -12.71 -22.90
CA LEU A 646 -10.02 -13.28 -23.02
C LEU A 646 -10.07 -14.81 -23.15
N GLU A 647 -10.90 -15.48 -22.35
CA GLU A 647 -11.12 -16.93 -22.40
C GLU A 647 -11.60 -17.37 -23.79
N ILE A 648 -12.51 -16.60 -24.41
CA ILE A 648 -13.07 -16.89 -25.74
C ILE A 648 -12.05 -16.63 -26.85
N PHE A 649 -11.47 -15.43 -26.90
CA PHE A 649 -10.72 -15.01 -28.09
C PHE A 649 -9.27 -15.51 -28.12
N THR A 650 -8.66 -15.83 -26.97
CA THR A 650 -7.30 -16.41 -26.94
C THR A 650 -7.17 -17.73 -27.72
N PRO A 651 -8.00 -18.76 -27.46
CA PRO A 651 -7.96 -20.00 -28.26
C PRO A 651 -8.43 -19.73 -29.69
N LEU A 652 -9.53 -19.00 -29.89
CA LEU A 652 -10.13 -18.83 -31.21
C LEU A 652 -9.23 -18.09 -32.21
N LEU A 653 -8.44 -17.10 -31.75
CA LEU A 653 -7.48 -16.38 -32.59
C LEU A 653 -6.13 -17.09 -32.73
N SER A 654 -5.82 -18.08 -31.89
CA SER A 654 -4.57 -18.86 -31.95
C SER A 654 -4.72 -20.21 -32.66
N GLY A 655 -5.94 -20.58 -33.08
CA GLY A 655 -6.21 -21.90 -33.69
C GLY A 655 -6.45 -23.01 -32.68
N GLY A 656 -6.63 -22.68 -31.39
CA GLY A 656 -6.84 -23.61 -30.30
C GLY A 656 -8.32 -23.91 -30.02
N THR A 657 -8.58 -24.72 -29.00
CA THR A 657 -9.93 -25.15 -28.63
C THR A 657 -10.47 -24.38 -27.43
N LEU A 658 -11.62 -23.74 -27.58
CA LEU A 658 -12.40 -23.21 -26.46
C LEU A 658 -13.22 -24.34 -25.83
N VAL A 659 -12.96 -24.63 -24.57
CA VAL A 659 -13.73 -25.61 -23.78
C VAL A 659 -14.79 -24.86 -22.99
N VAL A 660 -16.07 -25.13 -23.25
CA VAL A 660 -17.18 -24.41 -22.64
C VAL A 660 -17.71 -25.19 -21.43
N ALA A 661 -17.62 -24.58 -20.25
CA ALA A 661 -18.15 -25.15 -19.01
C ALA A 661 -19.53 -24.58 -18.66
N PRO A 662 -20.51 -25.41 -18.26
CA PRO A 662 -21.81 -24.95 -17.76
C PRO A 662 -21.69 -23.92 -16.62
N ASP A 663 -22.72 -23.09 -16.44
CA ASP A 663 -22.67 -21.93 -15.53
C ASP A 663 -22.33 -22.28 -14.07
N ASP A 664 -22.80 -23.43 -13.58
CA ASP A 664 -22.57 -23.88 -12.19
C ASP A 664 -21.19 -24.51 -11.96
N THR A 665 -20.41 -24.81 -13.01
CA THR A 665 -19.13 -25.51 -12.88
C THR A 665 -18.12 -24.79 -11.99
N SER A 666 -18.05 -23.45 -12.08
CA SER A 666 -17.17 -22.61 -11.25
C SER A 666 -17.50 -22.68 -9.75
N ARG A 667 -18.72 -23.08 -9.42
CA ARG A 667 -19.28 -23.12 -8.07
C ARG A 667 -19.20 -24.51 -7.46
N VAL A 668 -18.70 -25.50 -8.19
CA VAL A 668 -18.49 -26.86 -7.68
C VAL A 668 -17.02 -27.24 -7.89
N PRO A 669 -16.15 -27.19 -6.85
CA PRO A 669 -14.71 -27.28 -7.01
C PRO A 669 -14.24 -28.53 -7.75
N ARG A 670 -14.87 -29.69 -7.49
CA ARG A 670 -14.60 -30.94 -8.21
C ARG A 670 -14.93 -30.84 -9.71
N GLN A 671 -16.04 -30.21 -10.07
CA GLN A 671 -16.42 -30.01 -11.47
C GLN A 671 -15.48 -29.03 -12.16
N ALA A 672 -15.10 -27.93 -11.51
CA ALA A 672 -14.10 -26.98 -12.02
C ALA A 672 -12.74 -27.67 -12.28
N GLY A 673 -12.31 -28.54 -11.36
CA GLY A 673 -11.11 -29.37 -11.52
C GLY A 673 -11.17 -30.26 -12.75
N ARG A 674 -12.26 -31.03 -12.90
CA ARG A 674 -12.51 -31.89 -14.07
C ARG A 674 -12.58 -31.11 -15.38
N ALA A 675 -13.24 -29.94 -15.37
CA ALA A 675 -13.36 -29.09 -16.55
C ALA A 675 -12.00 -28.52 -17.02
N ALA A 676 -11.06 -28.34 -16.08
CA ALA A 676 -9.70 -27.91 -16.37
C ALA A 676 -8.79 -29.04 -16.91
N GLU A 677 -9.23 -30.30 -16.90
CA GLU A 677 -8.43 -31.42 -17.39
C GLU A 677 -8.17 -31.31 -18.91
N GLY A 678 -6.89 -31.41 -19.27
CA GLY A 678 -6.44 -31.33 -20.67
C GLY A 678 -6.57 -29.95 -21.30
N VAL A 679 -6.80 -28.89 -20.49
CA VAL A 679 -6.81 -27.50 -20.95
C VAL A 679 -5.44 -26.86 -20.72
N ASP A 680 -5.00 -26.02 -21.66
CA ASP A 680 -3.69 -25.39 -21.60
C ASP A 680 -3.65 -24.09 -20.79
N LEU A 681 -4.78 -23.38 -20.73
CA LEU A 681 -4.94 -22.10 -20.06
C LEU A 681 -6.24 -22.07 -19.25
N VAL A 682 -6.10 -21.76 -17.96
CA VAL A 682 -7.23 -21.47 -17.07
C VAL A 682 -7.08 -20.05 -16.52
N GLN A 683 -8.15 -19.26 -16.62
CA GLN A 683 -8.23 -17.93 -16.02
C GLN A 683 -9.22 -17.95 -14.85
N LEU A 684 -8.86 -17.36 -13.72
CA LEU A 684 -9.69 -17.28 -12.51
C LEU A 684 -9.50 -15.93 -11.80
N THR A 685 -10.46 -15.59 -10.94
CA THR A 685 -10.21 -14.59 -9.89
C THR A 685 -9.50 -15.27 -8.70
N PRO A 686 -8.70 -14.54 -7.90
CA PRO A 686 -8.09 -15.08 -6.69
C PRO A 686 -9.10 -15.77 -5.74
N SER A 687 -10.31 -15.23 -5.59
CA SER A 687 -11.36 -15.86 -4.77
C SER A 687 -11.81 -17.22 -5.31
N VAL A 688 -12.05 -17.33 -6.62
CA VAL A 688 -12.42 -18.61 -7.25
C VAL A 688 -11.24 -19.58 -7.19
N ALA A 689 -10.03 -19.11 -7.47
CA ALA A 689 -8.83 -19.93 -7.36
C ALA A 689 -8.62 -20.46 -5.93
N GLY A 690 -8.92 -19.67 -4.91
CA GLY A 690 -8.89 -20.09 -3.50
C GLY A 690 -9.83 -21.24 -3.17
N LEU A 691 -10.96 -21.36 -3.88
CA LEU A 691 -11.88 -22.49 -3.76
C LEU A 691 -11.40 -23.73 -4.50
N VAL A 692 -10.93 -23.56 -5.74
CA VAL A 692 -10.69 -24.68 -6.65
C VAL A 692 -9.25 -25.17 -6.64
N ALA A 693 -8.30 -24.45 -6.04
CA ALA A 693 -6.87 -24.77 -6.08
C ALA A 693 -6.52 -26.21 -5.66
N GLY A 694 -7.26 -26.80 -4.70
CA GLY A 694 -7.05 -28.19 -4.26
C GLY A 694 -7.58 -29.25 -5.24
N HIS A 695 -8.39 -28.84 -6.22
CA HIS A 695 -9.03 -29.70 -7.20
C HIS A 695 -8.49 -29.49 -8.62
N LEU A 696 -7.67 -28.45 -8.84
CA LEU A 696 -7.03 -28.23 -10.14
C LEU A 696 -6.07 -29.38 -10.46
N PRO A 697 -6.07 -29.89 -11.70
CA PRO A 697 -5.21 -31.00 -12.07
C PRO A 697 -3.73 -30.60 -11.97
N PRO A 698 -2.86 -31.51 -11.50
CA PRO A 698 -1.43 -31.24 -11.47
C PRO A 698 -0.89 -31.14 -12.91
N GLY A 699 0.03 -30.22 -13.14
CA GLY A 699 0.66 -30.04 -14.45
C GLY A 699 -0.11 -29.15 -15.41
N LEU A 700 -1.08 -28.34 -14.93
CA LEU A 700 -1.69 -27.29 -15.74
C LEU A 700 -0.58 -26.39 -16.32
N PRO A 701 -0.52 -26.17 -17.65
CA PRO A 701 0.58 -25.38 -18.20
C PRO A 701 0.57 -23.94 -17.68
N ARG A 702 -0.60 -23.27 -17.73
CA ARG A 702 -0.71 -21.83 -17.48
C ARG A 702 -1.97 -21.47 -16.71
N VAL A 703 -1.80 -20.68 -15.66
CA VAL A 703 -2.91 -20.09 -14.90
C VAL A 703 -2.78 -18.58 -14.92
N ILE A 704 -3.85 -17.90 -15.33
CA ILE A 704 -3.99 -16.44 -15.21
C ILE A 704 -4.90 -16.15 -14.02
N LEU A 705 -4.43 -15.28 -13.13
CA LEU A 705 -5.24 -14.66 -12.10
C LEU A 705 -5.37 -13.17 -12.35
N GLY A 706 -6.52 -12.62 -12.00
CA GLY A 706 -6.72 -11.18 -12.04
C GLY A 706 -8.04 -10.77 -11.42
N GLY A 707 -8.25 -9.46 -11.35
CA GLY A 707 -9.50 -8.90 -10.85
C GLY A 707 -9.57 -8.78 -9.34
N GLU A 708 -8.59 -9.25 -8.56
CA GLU A 708 -8.43 -8.99 -7.12
C GLU A 708 -6.94 -8.98 -6.75
N PRO A 709 -6.53 -8.39 -5.61
CA PRO A 709 -5.19 -8.62 -5.07
C PRO A 709 -4.96 -10.12 -4.87
N LEU A 710 -3.82 -10.63 -5.35
CA LEU A 710 -3.46 -12.05 -5.25
C LEU A 710 -2.66 -12.29 -3.96
N PRO A 711 -3.19 -13.07 -3.00
CA PRO A 711 -2.46 -13.39 -1.77
C PRO A 711 -1.21 -14.25 -2.05
N PRO A 712 -0.05 -13.96 -1.42
CA PRO A 712 1.17 -14.74 -1.59
C PRO A 712 0.98 -16.25 -1.31
N ASP A 713 0.23 -16.60 -0.27
CA ASP A 713 -0.03 -18.01 0.09
C ASP A 713 -0.83 -18.74 -1.00
N LEU A 714 -1.79 -18.05 -1.62
CA LEU A 714 -2.56 -18.62 -2.72
C LEU A 714 -1.66 -18.81 -3.96
N ALA A 715 -0.83 -17.82 -4.29
CA ALA A 715 0.13 -17.91 -5.37
C ALA A 715 1.08 -19.10 -5.18
N ALA A 716 1.62 -19.28 -3.97
CA ALA A 716 2.51 -20.40 -3.63
C ALA A 716 1.83 -21.76 -3.77
N ARG A 717 0.54 -21.89 -3.46
CA ARG A 717 -0.23 -23.13 -3.70
C ARG A 717 -0.41 -23.40 -5.19
N LEU A 718 -0.78 -22.39 -5.97
CA LEU A 718 -1.02 -22.54 -7.41
C LEU A 718 0.27 -22.83 -8.19
N LEU A 719 1.41 -22.26 -7.79
CA LEU A 719 2.72 -22.56 -8.37
C LEU A 719 3.16 -24.02 -8.19
N LYS A 720 2.51 -24.80 -7.32
CA LYS A 720 2.76 -26.25 -7.18
C LYS A 720 2.02 -27.08 -8.24
N VAL A 721 0.90 -26.59 -8.76
CA VAL A 721 0.07 -27.30 -9.75
C VAL A 721 0.21 -26.72 -11.15
N ALA A 722 0.59 -25.45 -11.27
CA ALA A 722 0.77 -24.73 -12.53
C ALA A 722 2.24 -24.68 -12.97
N GLY A 723 2.49 -24.82 -14.27
CA GLY A 723 3.80 -24.56 -14.89
C GLY A 723 4.17 -23.09 -14.81
N GLU A 724 3.21 -22.22 -15.12
CA GLU A 724 3.31 -20.77 -15.02
C GLU A 724 2.07 -20.16 -14.34
N LEU A 725 2.32 -19.20 -13.46
CA LEU A 725 1.29 -18.38 -12.84
C LEU A 725 1.50 -16.93 -13.25
N TRP A 726 0.43 -16.31 -13.75
CA TRP A 726 0.44 -14.92 -14.14
C TRP A 726 -0.58 -14.12 -13.34
N ASN A 727 -0.17 -12.99 -12.79
CA ASN A 727 -1.05 -12.00 -12.17
C ASN A 727 -1.28 -10.84 -13.14
N PHE A 728 -2.50 -10.71 -13.62
CA PHE A 728 -2.94 -9.66 -14.53
C PHE A 728 -3.77 -8.63 -13.76
N TYR A 729 -3.62 -7.36 -14.15
CA TYR A 729 -4.38 -6.26 -13.57
C TYR A 729 -4.91 -5.36 -14.68
N GLY A 730 -6.13 -4.88 -14.50
CA GLY A 730 -6.78 -3.93 -15.39
C GLY A 730 -8.22 -3.67 -14.95
N PRO A 731 -8.72 -2.44 -15.14
CA PRO A 731 -10.13 -2.12 -15.10
C PRO A 731 -10.81 -2.36 -16.47
N THR A 732 -12.13 -2.54 -16.46
CA THR A 732 -12.94 -2.70 -17.68
C THR A 732 -12.80 -1.52 -18.64
N GLU A 733 -12.63 -0.31 -18.11
CA GLU A 733 -12.45 0.92 -18.87
C GLU A 733 -11.18 0.95 -19.74
N THR A 734 -10.23 0.03 -19.51
CA THR A 734 -9.01 -0.12 -20.31
C THR A 734 -8.88 -1.49 -20.96
N THR A 735 -10.04 -2.13 -21.21
CA THR A 735 -10.18 -3.42 -21.91
C THR A 735 -9.50 -4.57 -21.16
N ILE A 736 -10.21 -5.14 -20.17
CA ILE A 736 -9.85 -6.37 -19.46
C ILE A 736 -8.57 -6.21 -18.62
N TRP A 737 -7.38 -6.28 -19.24
CA TRP A 737 -6.08 -6.22 -18.56
C TRP A 737 -5.16 -5.19 -19.20
N SER A 738 -4.40 -4.48 -18.36
CA SER A 738 -3.48 -3.41 -18.75
C SER A 738 -2.05 -3.64 -18.28
N THR A 739 -1.84 -4.47 -17.24
CA THR A 739 -0.52 -4.91 -16.81
C THR A 739 -0.49 -6.41 -16.55
N ALA A 740 0.69 -7.00 -16.65
CA ALA A 740 0.92 -8.42 -16.43
C ALA A 740 2.23 -8.65 -15.64
N TYR A 741 2.16 -9.57 -14.69
CA TYR A 741 3.26 -10.04 -13.86
C TYR A 741 3.36 -11.56 -13.93
N ARG A 742 4.51 -12.09 -14.34
CA ARG A 742 4.78 -13.54 -14.24
C ARG A 742 5.28 -13.81 -12.84
N VAL A 743 4.50 -14.50 -12.02
CA VAL A 743 4.80 -14.70 -10.60
C VAL A 743 6.03 -15.63 -10.44
N PRO A 744 7.15 -15.13 -9.89
CA PRO A 744 8.30 -15.97 -9.56
C PRO A 744 7.96 -17.03 -8.50
N ARG A 745 8.67 -18.17 -8.52
CA ARG A 745 8.41 -19.26 -7.56
C ARG A 745 8.71 -18.89 -6.11
N ASP A 746 9.57 -17.90 -5.90
CA ASP A 746 10.06 -17.38 -4.63
C ASP A 746 9.51 -15.99 -4.29
N ALA A 747 8.44 -15.56 -4.96
CA ALA A 747 7.84 -14.25 -4.74
C ALA A 747 7.30 -14.10 -3.31
N THR A 748 7.84 -13.15 -2.55
CA THR A 748 7.34 -12.76 -1.22
C THR A 748 6.29 -11.67 -1.29
N THR A 749 6.32 -10.84 -2.33
CA THR A 749 5.35 -9.80 -2.65
C THR A 749 4.80 -10.04 -4.04
N ILE A 750 3.48 -9.94 -4.20
CA ILE A 750 2.84 -10.13 -5.51
C ILE A 750 2.59 -8.77 -6.16
N LEU A 751 3.28 -8.53 -7.28
CA LEU A 751 3.20 -7.30 -8.05
C LEU A 751 2.08 -7.38 -9.11
N ILE A 752 1.68 -6.22 -9.64
CA ILE A 752 0.80 -6.14 -10.84
C ILE A 752 1.62 -5.99 -12.14
N GLY A 753 2.94 -5.88 -12.03
CA GLY A 753 3.89 -6.11 -13.12
C GLY A 753 4.07 -4.94 -14.06
N THR A 754 4.21 -5.23 -15.35
CA THR A 754 4.54 -4.25 -16.41
C THR A 754 3.38 -4.08 -17.37
N PRO A 755 3.26 -2.95 -18.08
CA PRO A 755 2.20 -2.74 -19.06
C PRO A 755 2.21 -3.78 -20.19
N VAL A 756 1.00 -4.14 -20.64
CA VAL A 756 0.78 -4.94 -21.85
C VAL A 756 1.08 -4.12 -23.10
N ALA A 757 1.11 -4.77 -24.28
CA ALA A 757 1.40 -4.08 -25.54
C ALA A 757 0.50 -2.85 -25.78
N ASN A 758 1.10 -1.80 -26.34
CA ASN A 758 0.45 -0.54 -26.70
C ASN A 758 -0.34 0.12 -25.55
N THR A 759 0.09 -0.11 -24.32
CA THR A 759 -0.47 0.46 -23.09
C THR A 759 0.58 1.35 -22.42
N SER A 760 0.15 2.51 -21.96
CA SER A 760 0.99 3.43 -21.20
C SER A 760 0.49 3.50 -19.78
N VAL A 761 1.42 3.55 -18.82
CA VAL A 761 1.14 3.60 -17.38
C VAL A 761 1.85 4.81 -16.79
N TYR A 762 1.10 5.62 -16.05
CA TYR A 762 1.62 6.75 -15.31
C TYR A 762 1.21 6.63 -13.84
N VAL A 763 2.13 6.94 -12.94
CA VAL A 763 1.87 7.00 -11.50
C VAL A 763 2.12 8.44 -11.08
N VAL A 764 1.07 9.11 -10.62
CA VAL A 764 1.08 10.57 -10.44
C VAL A 764 0.52 10.98 -9.07
N ASP A 765 0.91 12.17 -8.61
CA ASP A 765 0.30 12.80 -7.44
C ASP A 765 -1.02 13.51 -7.79
N GLY A 766 -1.68 14.12 -6.80
CA GLY A 766 -2.93 14.84 -6.99
C GLY A 766 -2.85 16.03 -7.95
N GLY A 767 -1.64 16.51 -8.26
CA GLY A 767 -1.37 17.56 -9.24
C GLY A 767 -1.14 17.05 -10.66
N LEU A 768 -1.29 15.74 -10.90
CA LEU A 768 -0.90 15.04 -12.13
C LEU A 768 0.61 15.14 -12.43
N CYS A 769 1.45 15.32 -11.40
CA CYS A 769 2.90 15.25 -11.55
C CYS A 769 3.39 13.79 -11.36
N PRO A 770 4.29 13.27 -12.22
CA PRO A 770 4.85 11.93 -12.03
C PRO A 770 5.60 11.79 -10.71
N VAL A 771 5.34 10.72 -9.97
CA VAL A 771 6.01 10.46 -8.68
C VAL A 771 7.27 9.59 -8.84
N PRO A 772 8.31 9.77 -8.00
CA PRO A 772 9.51 8.94 -8.04
C PRO A 772 9.25 7.45 -7.76
N VAL A 773 10.21 6.61 -8.13
CA VAL A 773 10.24 5.18 -7.75
C VAL A 773 10.15 5.03 -6.24
N GLY A 774 9.27 4.13 -5.78
CA GLY A 774 8.97 3.87 -4.37
C GLY A 774 7.86 4.75 -3.78
N VAL A 775 7.50 5.86 -4.42
CA VAL A 775 6.46 6.79 -3.92
C VAL A 775 5.07 6.34 -4.40
N PRO A 776 4.08 6.19 -3.50
CA PRO A 776 2.69 5.94 -3.88
C PRO A 776 2.10 7.07 -4.71
N GLY A 777 1.32 6.73 -5.74
CA GLY A 777 0.56 7.67 -6.54
C GLY A 777 -0.64 7.02 -7.23
N GLU A 778 -1.54 7.85 -7.77
CA GLU A 778 -2.69 7.40 -8.54
C GLU A 778 -2.22 6.79 -9.87
N LEU A 779 -2.77 5.62 -10.21
CA LEU A 779 -2.51 4.95 -11.47
C LEU A 779 -3.40 5.53 -12.59
N LEU A 780 -2.75 5.99 -13.67
CA LEU A 780 -3.39 6.41 -14.91
C LEU A 780 -2.96 5.47 -16.04
N LEU A 781 -3.93 5.08 -16.86
CA LEU A 781 -3.74 4.10 -17.94
C LEU A 781 -4.11 4.71 -19.30
N GLY A 782 -3.18 4.62 -20.25
CA GLY A 782 -3.33 5.13 -21.62
C GLY A 782 -3.13 4.04 -22.67
N GLY A 783 -3.29 4.42 -23.94
CA GLY A 783 -3.00 3.57 -25.09
C GLY A 783 -4.23 2.92 -25.72
N VAL A 784 -4.01 1.86 -26.51
CA VAL A 784 -5.04 1.25 -27.38
C VAL A 784 -6.18 0.61 -26.58
N GLY A 785 -5.91 0.14 -25.37
CA GLY A 785 -6.89 -0.49 -24.48
C GLY A 785 -7.93 0.48 -23.92
N VAL A 786 -7.71 1.80 -23.96
CA VAL A 786 -8.66 2.78 -23.41
C VAL A 786 -9.98 2.72 -24.18
N SER A 787 -11.06 2.41 -23.46
CA SER A 787 -12.42 2.28 -23.98
C SER A 787 -12.97 3.62 -24.50
N ARG A 788 -14.10 3.58 -25.21
CA ARG A 788 -14.73 4.80 -25.75
C ARG A 788 -15.22 5.72 -24.62
N GLY A 789 -15.72 5.14 -23.53
CA GLY A 789 -16.19 5.84 -22.34
C GLY A 789 -17.34 5.10 -21.68
N TYR A 790 -18.14 5.84 -20.92
CA TYR A 790 -19.37 5.34 -20.33
C TYR A 790 -20.58 5.68 -21.20
N HIS A 791 -21.38 4.65 -21.54
CA HIS A 791 -22.54 4.77 -22.42
C HIS A 791 -23.53 5.82 -21.91
N GLY A 792 -23.85 6.82 -22.74
CA GLY A 792 -24.79 7.88 -22.37
C GLY A 792 -24.37 8.79 -21.21
N ARG A 793 -23.12 8.70 -20.71
CA ARG A 793 -22.63 9.45 -19.53
C ARG A 793 -21.44 10.34 -19.87
N ALA A 794 -21.66 11.36 -20.70
CA ALA A 794 -20.59 12.27 -21.15
C ALA A 794 -19.88 12.98 -19.98
N GLY A 795 -20.61 13.41 -18.94
CA GLY A 795 -20.02 14.06 -17.76
C GLY A 795 -19.04 13.14 -17.01
N LEU A 796 -19.49 11.93 -16.66
CA LEU A 796 -18.65 10.93 -15.98
C LEU A 796 -17.48 10.48 -16.86
N THR A 797 -17.70 10.40 -18.18
CA THR A 797 -16.63 10.09 -19.14
C THR A 797 -15.57 11.19 -19.13
N GLY A 798 -15.95 12.47 -19.17
CA GLY A 798 -14.99 13.58 -19.12
C GLY A 798 -14.22 13.68 -17.80
N GLU A 799 -14.81 13.24 -16.68
CA GLU A 799 -14.15 13.19 -15.37
C GLU A 799 -13.06 12.10 -15.30
N ARG A 800 -13.35 10.91 -15.85
CA ARG A 800 -12.50 9.71 -15.70
C ARG A 800 -11.57 9.44 -16.88
N PHE A 801 -11.93 9.89 -18.09
CA PHE A 801 -11.13 9.75 -19.31
C PHE A 801 -10.52 11.11 -19.67
N VAL A 802 -9.43 11.44 -18.99
CA VAL A 802 -8.77 12.75 -19.07
C VAL A 802 -7.80 12.82 -20.26
N PRO A 803 -7.44 14.02 -20.74
CA PRO A 803 -6.39 14.17 -21.73
C PRO A 803 -5.06 13.59 -21.24
N ASP A 804 -4.26 13.02 -22.14
CA ASP A 804 -2.90 12.55 -21.85
C ASP A 804 -1.89 13.72 -21.99
N PRO A 805 -1.33 14.26 -20.89
CA PRO A 805 -0.34 15.34 -20.96
C PRO A 805 1.08 14.83 -21.23
N PHE A 806 1.32 13.51 -21.16
CA PHE A 806 2.65 12.90 -21.25
C PHE A 806 2.93 12.34 -22.65
N GLY A 807 1.88 11.96 -23.38
CA GLY A 807 1.94 11.50 -24.77
C GLY A 807 1.94 12.63 -25.81
N GLY A 808 2.50 12.37 -26.98
CA GLY A 808 2.63 13.37 -28.06
C GLY A 808 1.43 13.53 -29.01
N GLY A 809 0.31 12.81 -28.79
CA GLY A 809 -0.71 12.56 -29.82
C GLY A 809 -2.16 12.89 -29.48
N GLY A 810 -2.46 13.63 -28.40
CA GLY A 810 -3.85 13.92 -28.01
C GLY A 810 -4.61 12.66 -27.54
N GLY A 811 -3.90 11.70 -26.95
CA GLY A 811 -4.48 10.50 -26.34
C GLY A 811 -5.33 10.81 -25.11
N ARG A 812 -5.99 9.77 -24.58
CA ARG A 812 -6.75 9.85 -23.32
C ARG A 812 -6.14 8.88 -22.31
N LEU A 813 -6.16 9.28 -21.05
CA LEU A 813 -5.83 8.46 -19.90
C LEU A 813 -7.10 8.14 -19.13
N TYR A 814 -7.23 6.90 -18.67
CA TYR A 814 -8.24 6.52 -17.71
C TYR A 814 -7.66 6.63 -16.28
N ARG A 815 -8.36 7.38 -15.42
CA ARG A 815 -8.07 7.51 -13.98
C ARG A 815 -8.66 6.35 -13.21
N THR A 816 -7.82 5.42 -12.74
CA THR A 816 -8.31 4.16 -12.15
C THR A 816 -8.86 4.31 -10.73
N GLY A 817 -8.39 5.33 -10.00
CA GLY A 817 -8.56 5.46 -8.55
C GLY A 817 -7.76 4.44 -7.73
N ASP A 818 -6.87 3.68 -8.37
CA ASP A 818 -5.99 2.74 -7.68
C ASP A 818 -4.68 3.43 -7.28
N LEU A 819 -4.23 3.16 -6.05
CA LEU A 819 -2.95 3.64 -5.52
C LEU A 819 -1.89 2.56 -5.80
N VAL A 820 -0.80 2.96 -6.46
CA VAL A 820 0.31 2.06 -6.83
C VAL A 820 1.64 2.76 -6.59
N ARG A 821 2.73 2.00 -6.61
CA ARG A 821 4.09 2.56 -6.72
C ARG A 821 4.93 1.78 -7.71
N TRP A 822 5.88 2.48 -8.34
CA TRP A 822 6.92 1.84 -9.13
C TRP A 822 7.97 1.20 -8.22
N CYS A 823 8.30 -0.06 -8.49
CA CYS A 823 9.47 -0.73 -7.95
C CYS A 823 10.73 -0.37 -8.75
N VAL A 824 11.91 -0.60 -8.18
CA VAL A 824 13.20 -0.38 -8.87
C VAL A 824 13.36 -1.24 -10.13
N SER A 825 12.67 -2.39 -10.19
CA SER A 825 12.64 -3.29 -11.35
C SER A 825 11.90 -2.69 -12.55
N GLY A 826 11.09 -1.64 -12.35
CA GLY A 826 10.15 -1.16 -13.37
C GLY A 826 8.86 -1.96 -13.43
N GLU A 827 8.55 -2.68 -12.36
CA GLU A 827 7.24 -3.32 -12.14
C GLU A 827 6.43 -2.49 -11.14
N LEU A 828 5.11 -2.65 -11.17
CA LEU A 828 4.18 -1.92 -10.32
C LEU A 828 3.71 -2.78 -9.15
N GLU A 829 3.66 -2.16 -7.98
CA GLU A 829 3.04 -2.72 -6.78
C GLU A 829 1.69 -2.03 -6.53
N TYR A 830 0.65 -2.82 -6.26
CA TYR A 830 -0.67 -2.33 -5.90
C TYR A 830 -0.77 -2.11 -4.39
N LEU A 831 -1.19 -0.90 -3.98
CA LEU A 831 -1.25 -0.49 -2.57
C LEU A 831 -2.67 -0.34 -2.05
N GLY A 832 -3.67 -0.21 -2.94
CA GLY A 832 -5.07 -0.05 -2.56
C GLY A 832 -5.81 0.91 -3.49
N ARG A 833 -6.83 1.59 -2.95
CA ARG A 833 -7.63 2.59 -3.66
C ARG A 833 -7.65 3.91 -2.93
N VAL A 834 -7.80 4.99 -3.69
CA VAL A 834 -7.99 6.34 -3.15
C VAL A 834 -9.45 6.62 -2.79
N ASP A 835 -10.38 5.83 -3.34
CA ASP A 835 -11.81 5.91 -3.11
C ASP A 835 -12.33 4.67 -2.35
N ASP A 836 -13.62 4.69 -2.01
CA ASP A 836 -14.28 3.65 -1.21
C ASP A 836 -14.68 2.41 -2.04
N GLN A 837 -14.33 2.39 -3.33
CA GLN A 837 -14.62 1.26 -4.19
C GLN A 837 -13.84 0.02 -3.74
N VAL A 838 -14.47 -1.14 -3.86
CA VAL A 838 -13.88 -2.41 -3.42
C VAL A 838 -14.09 -3.50 -4.45
N LYS A 839 -13.26 -4.54 -4.40
CA LYS A 839 -13.49 -5.78 -5.14
C LYS A 839 -13.83 -6.86 -4.13
N VAL A 840 -15.05 -7.37 -4.21
CA VAL A 840 -15.56 -8.42 -3.32
C VAL A 840 -15.81 -9.66 -4.17
N ARG A 841 -14.99 -10.70 -3.98
CA ARG A 841 -15.09 -11.98 -4.71
C ARG A 841 -14.97 -11.83 -6.22
N GLY A 842 -14.12 -10.91 -6.66
CA GLY A 842 -13.86 -10.59 -8.07
C GLY A 842 -14.87 -9.64 -8.69
N VAL A 843 -15.95 -9.30 -7.97
CA VAL A 843 -16.95 -8.33 -8.42
C VAL A 843 -16.58 -6.94 -7.92
N ARG A 844 -16.54 -5.98 -8.83
CA ARG A 844 -16.36 -4.57 -8.51
C ARG A 844 -17.62 -4.05 -7.83
N VAL A 845 -17.52 -3.58 -6.60
CA VAL A 845 -18.63 -3.07 -5.81
C VAL A 845 -18.34 -1.65 -5.35
N GLU A 846 -19.32 -0.77 -5.53
CA GLU A 846 -19.35 0.56 -4.94
C GLU A 846 -20.24 0.48 -3.69
N PRO A 847 -19.70 0.59 -2.47
CA PRO A 847 -20.53 0.51 -1.26
C PRO A 847 -21.66 1.55 -1.25
N ASP A 848 -21.45 2.70 -1.87
CA ASP A 848 -22.47 3.73 -2.02
C ASP A 848 -23.64 3.31 -2.94
N GLU A 849 -23.45 2.40 -3.91
CA GLU A 849 -24.57 1.79 -4.66
C GLU A 849 -25.45 0.96 -3.75
N VAL A 850 -24.84 0.20 -2.85
CA VAL A 850 -25.58 -0.60 -1.86
C VAL A 850 -26.28 0.32 -0.84
N ALA A 851 -25.60 1.37 -0.38
CA ALA A 851 -26.16 2.35 0.55
C ALA A 851 -27.33 3.13 -0.07
N ALA A 852 -27.23 3.50 -1.36
CA ALA A 852 -28.30 4.18 -2.08
C ALA A 852 -29.56 3.31 -2.19
N VAL A 853 -29.42 2.04 -2.57
CA VAL A 853 -30.55 1.11 -2.62
C VAL A 853 -31.14 0.86 -1.22
N LEU A 854 -30.31 0.78 -0.18
CA LEU A 854 -30.80 0.71 1.20
C LEU A 854 -31.61 1.94 1.61
N GLY A 855 -31.22 3.13 1.15
CA GLY A 855 -31.97 4.36 1.39
C GLY A 855 -33.35 4.39 0.71
N GLU A 856 -33.60 3.54 -0.29
CA GLU A 856 -34.92 3.37 -0.91
C GLU A 856 -35.84 2.43 -0.11
N CYS A 857 -35.31 1.72 0.90
CA CYS A 857 -36.08 0.80 1.72
C CYS A 857 -37.00 1.55 2.69
N PRO A 858 -38.33 1.27 2.71
CA PRO A 858 -39.24 1.85 3.69
C PRO A 858 -38.76 1.58 5.12
N GLY A 859 -38.68 2.63 5.94
CA GLY A 859 -38.22 2.53 7.34
C GLY A 859 -36.71 2.67 7.54
N VAL A 860 -35.92 2.92 6.48
CA VAL A 860 -34.49 3.28 6.59
C VAL A 860 -34.33 4.79 6.47
N GLY A 861 -33.86 5.45 7.52
CA GLY A 861 -33.58 6.89 7.51
C GLY A 861 -32.25 7.23 6.85
N ARG A 862 -31.18 6.49 7.18
CA ARG A 862 -29.85 6.65 6.59
C ARG A 862 -29.10 5.33 6.60
N ALA A 863 -28.37 5.05 5.53
CA ALA A 863 -27.54 3.86 5.39
C ALA A 863 -26.10 4.23 5.00
N VAL A 864 -25.13 3.47 5.51
CA VAL A 864 -23.74 3.50 5.09
C VAL A 864 -23.27 2.06 4.95
N VAL A 865 -22.59 1.75 3.85
CA VAL A 865 -21.99 0.43 3.65
C VAL A 865 -20.49 0.58 3.62
N VAL A 866 -19.79 -0.29 4.34
CA VAL A 866 -18.32 -0.35 4.36
C VAL A 866 -17.86 -1.79 4.24
N VAL A 867 -16.64 -2.00 3.75
CA VAL A 867 -15.99 -3.32 3.83
C VAL A 867 -15.27 -3.42 5.15
N ARG A 868 -15.44 -4.55 5.83
CA ARG A 868 -14.71 -4.87 7.06
C ARG A 868 -14.11 -6.26 6.99
N ASP A 869 -12.94 -6.42 7.60
CA ASP A 869 -12.25 -7.71 7.72
C ASP A 869 -12.87 -8.60 8.81
N ASP A 870 -13.57 -8.00 9.78
CA ASP A 870 -14.29 -8.66 10.87
C ASP A 870 -15.78 -8.91 10.54
N ALA A 871 -16.18 -8.82 9.27
CA ALA A 871 -17.54 -9.20 8.89
C ALA A 871 -17.75 -10.72 9.07
N PRO A 872 -19.00 -11.18 9.27
CA PRO A 872 -19.28 -12.61 9.34
C PRO A 872 -18.77 -13.35 8.09
N GLY A 873 -17.87 -14.33 8.29
CA GLY A 873 -17.20 -15.07 7.20
C GLY A 873 -15.88 -14.47 6.69
N GLY A 874 -15.37 -13.39 7.30
CA GLY A 874 -14.13 -12.69 6.92
C GLY A 874 -14.39 -11.38 6.18
N ARG A 875 -13.48 -10.95 5.31
CA ARG A 875 -13.60 -9.66 4.60
C ARG A 875 -14.89 -9.58 3.76
N GLY A 876 -15.78 -8.65 4.10
CA GLY A 876 -17.09 -8.51 3.44
C GLY A 876 -17.78 -7.17 3.68
N LEU A 877 -18.88 -6.94 2.96
CA LEU A 877 -19.70 -5.73 3.11
C LEU A 877 -20.53 -5.78 4.40
N VAL A 878 -20.52 -4.71 5.18
CA VAL A 878 -21.36 -4.51 6.36
C VAL A 878 -22.17 -3.23 6.17
N ALA A 879 -23.48 -3.33 6.30
CA ALA A 879 -24.39 -2.19 6.22
C ALA A 879 -24.73 -1.67 7.61
N TYR A 880 -24.51 -0.39 7.83
CA TYR A 880 -24.91 0.34 9.02
C TYR A 880 -26.16 1.14 8.66
N VAL A 881 -27.25 0.87 9.37
CA VAL A 881 -28.56 1.44 9.06
C VAL A 881 -29.15 2.13 10.28
N GLN A 882 -29.76 3.28 10.06
CA GLN A 882 -30.63 3.91 11.04
C GLN A 882 -32.07 3.56 10.67
N LEU A 883 -32.73 2.78 11.52
CA LEU A 883 -34.10 2.32 11.31
C LEU A 883 -35.11 3.21 12.03
N ASP A 884 -36.25 3.44 11.39
CA ASP A 884 -37.40 4.07 12.02
C ASP A 884 -37.98 3.14 13.13
N PRO A 885 -38.62 3.69 14.18
CA PRO A 885 -39.19 2.90 15.25
C PRO A 885 -40.20 1.85 14.74
N GLY A 886 -39.89 0.56 14.94
CA GLY A 886 -40.73 -0.57 14.52
C GLY A 886 -40.39 -1.17 13.15
N ALA A 887 -39.37 -0.68 12.46
CA ALA A 887 -38.83 -1.32 11.25
C ALA A 887 -37.96 -2.54 11.59
N ASP A 888 -38.07 -3.60 10.79
CA ASP A 888 -37.37 -4.88 10.99
C ASP A 888 -36.15 -5.01 10.06
N ALA A 889 -34.99 -5.30 10.64
CA ALA A 889 -33.74 -5.54 9.91
C ALA A 889 -33.81 -6.76 8.97
N GLY A 890 -34.63 -7.78 9.28
CA GLY A 890 -34.83 -8.96 8.43
C GLY A 890 -35.37 -8.61 7.04
N SER A 891 -36.15 -7.52 6.94
CA SER A 891 -36.71 -7.04 5.68
C SER A 891 -35.67 -6.41 4.73
N LEU A 892 -34.55 -5.92 5.26
CA LEU A 892 -33.51 -5.21 4.48
C LEU A 892 -32.76 -6.15 3.54
N ARG A 893 -32.38 -7.34 4.01
CA ARG A 893 -31.67 -8.34 3.21
C ARG A 893 -32.52 -8.80 2.03
N ALA A 894 -33.80 -9.08 2.28
CA ALA A 894 -34.75 -9.45 1.23
C ALA A 894 -34.94 -8.31 0.21
N PHE A 895 -35.06 -7.07 0.69
CA PHE A 895 -35.17 -5.89 -0.17
C PHE A 895 -33.97 -5.70 -1.09
N LEU A 896 -32.75 -5.91 -0.59
CA LEU A 896 -31.54 -5.83 -1.40
C LEU A 896 -31.39 -7.01 -2.37
N ARG A 897 -31.69 -8.25 -1.96
CA ARG A 897 -31.62 -9.42 -2.85
C ARG A 897 -32.54 -9.29 -4.07
N ALA A 898 -33.65 -8.55 -3.94
CA ALA A 898 -34.55 -8.28 -5.05
C ALA A 898 -34.00 -7.29 -6.09
N ARG A 899 -32.98 -6.49 -5.75
CA ARG A 899 -32.50 -5.35 -6.58
C ARG A 899 -31.02 -5.39 -6.94
N LEU A 900 -30.21 -6.02 -6.09
CA LEU A 900 -28.77 -6.07 -6.22
C LEU A 900 -28.29 -7.50 -6.51
N PRO A 901 -27.18 -7.66 -7.26
CA PRO A 901 -26.50 -8.95 -7.35
C PRO A 901 -26.13 -9.48 -5.97
N GLU A 902 -26.10 -10.80 -5.82
CA GLU A 902 -25.82 -11.47 -4.54
C GLU A 902 -24.49 -11.00 -3.90
N ALA A 903 -23.44 -10.79 -4.70
CA ALA A 903 -22.13 -10.33 -4.23
C ALA A 903 -22.14 -8.90 -3.64
N MET A 904 -23.18 -8.10 -3.91
CA MET A 904 -23.36 -6.74 -3.40
C MET A 904 -24.23 -6.70 -2.13
N VAL A 905 -24.86 -7.81 -1.75
CA VAL A 905 -25.69 -7.86 -0.53
C VAL A 905 -24.77 -7.94 0.69
N PRO A 906 -24.89 -7.03 1.68
CA PRO A 906 -24.09 -7.04 2.90
C PRO A 906 -24.16 -8.37 3.65
N ALA A 907 -23.03 -8.80 4.21
CA ALA A 907 -22.93 -9.97 5.07
C ALA A 907 -23.64 -9.72 6.41
N ALA A 908 -23.60 -8.49 6.92
CA ALA A 908 -24.26 -8.09 8.16
C ALA A 908 -24.98 -6.73 8.03
N PHE A 909 -26.02 -6.56 8.84
CA PHE A 909 -26.75 -5.31 9.01
C PHE A 909 -26.66 -4.89 10.49
N VAL A 910 -26.15 -3.70 10.75
CA VAL A 910 -25.93 -3.17 12.10
C VAL A 910 -26.81 -1.94 12.26
N THR A 911 -27.73 -1.98 13.23
CA THR A 911 -28.57 -0.82 13.53
C THR A 911 -27.79 0.16 14.39
N VAL A 912 -27.75 1.43 13.99
CA VAL A 912 -27.10 2.51 14.74
C VAL A 912 -28.11 3.59 15.11
N GLU A 913 -28.07 4.05 16.36
CA GLU A 913 -28.91 5.18 16.80
C GLU A 913 -28.50 6.50 16.13
N GLY A 914 -27.22 6.61 15.77
CA GLY A 914 -26.64 7.74 15.03
C GLY A 914 -25.28 7.40 14.46
N PHE A 915 -24.91 8.06 13.37
CA PHE A 915 -23.61 7.84 12.72
C PHE A 915 -22.50 8.62 13.43
N PRO A 916 -21.37 7.97 13.78
CA PRO A 916 -20.23 8.67 14.35
C PRO A 916 -19.64 9.63 13.32
N VAL A 917 -19.31 10.85 13.75
CA VAL A 917 -18.75 11.88 12.89
C VAL A 917 -17.46 12.44 13.47
N LEU A 918 -16.50 12.73 12.59
CA LEU A 918 -15.30 13.46 12.91
C LEU A 918 -15.64 14.91 13.30
N PRO A 919 -14.73 15.65 13.99
CA PRO A 919 -14.90 17.08 14.25
C PRO A 919 -15.15 17.93 12.99
N SER A 920 -14.78 17.42 11.81
CA SER A 920 -15.03 18.02 10.50
C SER A 920 -16.47 17.85 9.98
N GLY A 921 -17.34 17.12 10.70
CA GLY A 921 -18.70 16.79 10.29
C GLY A 921 -18.81 15.63 9.28
N LYS A 922 -17.69 15.05 8.84
CA LYS A 922 -17.65 13.85 7.99
C LYS A 922 -17.86 12.58 8.83
N LEU A 923 -18.40 11.52 8.22
CA LEU A 923 -18.55 10.21 8.86
C LEU A 923 -17.19 9.67 9.33
N ASP A 924 -17.11 9.22 10.59
CA ASP A 924 -15.97 8.48 11.12
C ASP A 924 -16.18 6.97 10.93
N ARG A 925 -15.59 6.41 9.88
CA ARG A 925 -15.73 4.98 9.54
C ARG A 925 -15.01 4.07 10.53
N ASN A 926 -13.96 4.55 11.18
CA ASN A 926 -13.19 3.76 12.15
C ASN A 926 -13.93 3.62 13.49
N ALA A 927 -14.81 4.57 13.79
CA ALA A 927 -15.67 4.54 14.96
C ALA A 927 -16.97 3.75 14.78
N LEU A 928 -17.22 3.17 13.59
CA LEU A 928 -18.39 2.32 13.37
C LEU A 928 -18.29 1.03 14.22
N PRO A 929 -19.35 0.67 14.96
CA PRO A 929 -19.32 -0.48 15.84
C PRO A 929 -19.07 -1.78 15.05
N PRO A 930 -18.39 -2.78 15.62
CA PRO A 930 -18.24 -4.06 14.94
C PRO A 930 -19.62 -4.71 14.72
N PRO A 931 -19.80 -5.52 13.67
CA PRO A 931 -21.04 -6.27 13.47
C PRO A 931 -21.22 -7.27 14.62
N HIS A 932 -22.14 -6.97 15.56
CA HIS A 932 -22.53 -7.92 16.59
C HIS A 932 -23.41 -9.03 15.97
N PRO A 933 -23.19 -10.31 16.32
CA PRO A 933 -24.12 -11.38 15.97
C PRO A 933 -25.36 -11.27 16.86
N ASP A 934 -26.24 -10.30 16.60
CA ASP A 934 -27.42 -10.09 17.44
C ASP A 934 -28.62 -10.94 16.98
N THR A 935 -29.15 -11.66 17.98
CA THR A 935 -30.36 -12.49 18.02
C THR A 935 -30.38 -13.74 17.14
N ALA A 936 -29.56 -14.73 17.50
CA ALA A 936 -29.85 -16.12 17.11
C ALA A 936 -31.24 -16.53 17.67
N PRO A 937 -32.09 -17.20 16.87
CA PRO A 937 -33.29 -17.84 17.39
C PRO A 937 -32.93 -18.83 18.51
N ALA A 938 -33.91 -19.18 19.37
CA ALA A 938 -33.66 -20.14 20.45
C ALA A 938 -33.03 -21.43 19.89
N PHE A 939 -31.84 -21.79 20.37
CA PHE A 939 -31.08 -22.94 19.89
C PHE A 939 -31.94 -24.21 19.90
N VAL A 940 -32.17 -24.77 18.71
CA VAL A 940 -32.81 -26.08 18.52
C VAL A 940 -31.72 -27.09 18.13
N PRO A 941 -31.49 -28.18 18.88
CA PRO A 941 -30.47 -29.16 18.50
C PRO A 941 -30.86 -29.90 17.20
N PRO A 942 -29.89 -30.27 16.35
CA PRO A 942 -30.09 -31.24 15.26
C PRO A 942 -30.77 -32.51 15.79
N ALA A 943 -31.79 -33.01 15.09
CA ALA A 943 -32.62 -34.13 15.52
C ALA A 943 -32.47 -35.39 14.66
N THR A 944 -31.91 -35.27 13.46
CA THR A 944 -31.70 -36.39 12.52
C THR A 944 -30.21 -36.57 12.18
N PRO A 945 -29.76 -37.78 11.76
CA PRO A 945 -28.36 -38.00 11.36
C PRO A 945 -27.89 -37.04 10.24
N ALA A 946 -28.78 -36.72 9.29
CA ALA A 946 -28.47 -35.75 8.24
C ALA A 946 -28.28 -34.33 8.81
N GLU A 947 -29.14 -33.89 9.74
CA GLU A 947 -28.97 -32.61 10.44
C GLU A 947 -27.69 -32.58 11.29
N GLU A 948 -27.34 -33.69 11.96
CA GLU A 948 -26.11 -33.79 12.77
C GLU A 948 -24.85 -33.64 11.92
N THR A 949 -24.78 -34.33 10.77
CA THR A 949 -23.67 -34.20 9.82
C THR A 949 -23.62 -32.80 9.22
N LEU A 950 -24.76 -32.25 8.79
CA LEU A 950 -24.82 -30.90 8.24
C LEU A 950 -24.42 -29.84 9.25
N ALA A 951 -24.89 -29.93 10.50
CA ALA A 951 -24.50 -29.02 11.58
C ALA A 951 -23.00 -29.09 11.87
N ALA A 952 -22.37 -30.28 11.82
CA ALA A 952 -20.94 -30.44 11.98
C ALA A 952 -20.16 -29.78 10.81
N ILE A 953 -20.59 -30.00 9.57
CA ILE A 953 -20.00 -29.36 8.39
C ILE A 953 -20.11 -27.84 8.49
N TRP A 954 -21.25 -27.32 8.93
CA TRP A 954 -21.48 -25.88 9.11
C TRP A 954 -20.60 -25.30 10.23
N SER A 955 -20.52 -25.97 11.39
CA SER A 955 -19.65 -25.56 12.49
C SER A 955 -18.20 -25.39 12.04
N ASP A 956 -17.68 -26.34 11.28
CA ASP A 956 -16.33 -26.29 10.72
C ASP A 956 -16.14 -25.15 9.71
N LEU A 957 -17.10 -24.96 8.80
CA LEU A 957 -17.01 -23.96 7.74
C LEU A 957 -17.16 -22.53 8.25
N LEU A 958 -17.98 -22.35 9.29
CA LEU A 958 -18.31 -21.04 9.87
C LEU A 958 -17.43 -20.71 11.08
N GLY A 959 -16.60 -21.64 11.55
CA GLY A 959 -15.74 -21.46 12.72
C GLY A 959 -16.55 -21.29 14.01
N ARG A 960 -17.61 -22.08 14.18
CA ARG A 960 -18.55 -21.97 15.31
C ARG A 960 -18.54 -23.24 16.15
N ASP A 961 -18.56 -23.08 17.47
CA ASP A 961 -18.59 -24.21 18.41
C ASP A 961 -19.86 -25.07 18.26
N ARG A 962 -21.01 -24.45 17.91
CA ARG A 962 -22.32 -25.11 17.78
C ARG A 962 -23.20 -24.45 16.72
N VAL A 963 -23.93 -25.26 15.96
CA VAL A 963 -24.97 -24.85 15.00
C VAL A 963 -26.26 -25.61 15.30
N GLY A 964 -27.38 -24.90 15.40
CA GLY A 964 -28.72 -25.44 15.63
C GLY A 964 -29.45 -25.79 14.33
N ALA A 965 -30.47 -26.64 14.43
CA ALA A 965 -31.29 -27.11 13.30
C ALA A 965 -31.96 -25.96 12.53
N ARG A 966 -32.31 -24.88 13.23
CA ARG A 966 -33.03 -23.71 12.67
C ARG A 966 -32.16 -22.48 12.50
N ASP A 967 -30.84 -22.62 12.67
CA ASP A 967 -29.94 -21.52 12.42
C ASP A 967 -29.82 -21.30 10.91
N ASP A 968 -29.88 -20.04 10.46
CA ASP A 968 -29.72 -19.70 9.05
C ASP A 968 -28.24 -19.60 8.68
N PHE A 969 -27.84 -20.28 7.59
CA PHE A 969 -26.47 -20.35 7.11
C PHE A 969 -25.86 -18.97 6.90
N PHE A 970 -26.61 -18.06 6.28
CA PHE A 970 -26.14 -16.73 5.89
C PHE A 970 -26.13 -15.77 7.08
N GLU A 971 -27.06 -15.91 8.02
CA GLU A 971 -27.03 -15.16 9.28
C GLU A 971 -25.85 -15.53 10.16
N LEU A 972 -25.43 -16.81 10.13
CA LEU A 972 -24.25 -17.26 10.87
C LEU A 972 -22.91 -16.83 10.25
N GLY A 973 -22.93 -16.16 9.09
CA GLY A 973 -21.77 -15.70 8.35
C GLY A 973 -21.43 -16.53 7.12
N GLY A 974 -22.31 -17.45 6.74
CA GLY A 974 -22.26 -18.16 5.48
C GLY A 974 -22.44 -17.21 4.30
N HIS A 975 -21.80 -17.54 3.19
CA HIS A 975 -21.89 -16.78 1.96
C HIS A 975 -21.66 -17.68 0.77
N SER A 976 -21.94 -17.23 -0.46
CA SER A 976 -21.81 -18.03 -1.69
C SER A 976 -20.53 -18.89 -1.74
N LEU A 977 -19.36 -18.35 -1.41
CA LEU A 977 -18.11 -19.12 -1.34
C LEU A 977 -18.14 -20.27 -0.31
N LEU A 978 -18.75 -20.06 0.86
CA LEU A 978 -18.91 -21.08 1.89
C LEU A 978 -20.02 -22.06 1.51
N VAL A 979 -21.07 -21.64 0.80
CA VAL A 979 -22.08 -22.54 0.21
C VAL A 979 -21.40 -23.50 -0.76
N VAL A 980 -20.47 -23.01 -1.58
CA VAL A 980 -19.68 -23.85 -2.49
C VAL A 980 -18.85 -24.90 -1.73
N ARG A 981 -18.19 -24.50 -0.64
CA ARG A 981 -17.45 -25.45 0.22
C ARG A 981 -18.38 -26.42 0.95
N LEU A 982 -19.55 -25.95 1.36
CA LEU A 982 -20.61 -26.72 2.00
C LEU A 982 -21.10 -27.81 1.05
N ILE A 983 -21.43 -27.49 -0.20
CA ILE A 983 -21.83 -28.47 -1.22
C ILE A 983 -20.73 -29.50 -1.44
N ALA A 984 -19.47 -29.06 -1.53
CA ALA A 984 -18.34 -29.97 -1.69
C ALA A 984 -18.21 -30.95 -0.49
N ARG A 985 -18.37 -30.46 0.74
CA ARG A 985 -18.35 -31.31 1.94
C ARG A 985 -19.58 -32.21 2.07
N ILE A 986 -20.76 -31.73 1.69
CA ILE A 986 -21.98 -32.56 1.63
C ILE A 986 -21.79 -33.69 0.62
N SER A 987 -21.24 -33.40 -0.55
CA SER A 987 -20.92 -34.42 -1.55
C SER A 987 -19.89 -35.42 -1.02
N ASP A 988 -18.83 -34.95 -0.35
CA ASP A 988 -17.76 -35.81 0.18
C ASP A 988 -18.19 -36.67 1.37
N GLU A 989 -19.03 -36.16 2.27
CA GLU A 989 -19.42 -36.83 3.52
C GLU A 989 -20.74 -37.59 3.40
N LEU A 990 -21.68 -37.10 2.59
CA LEU A 990 -23.03 -37.68 2.43
C LEU A 990 -23.25 -38.31 1.05
N GLY A 991 -22.33 -38.14 0.09
CA GLY A 991 -22.45 -38.74 -1.24
C GLY A 991 -23.53 -38.11 -2.14
N VAL A 992 -24.08 -36.96 -1.75
CA VAL A 992 -25.19 -36.30 -2.46
C VAL A 992 -24.70 -34.98 -3.09
N GLU A 993 -24.90 -34.82 -4.40
CA GLU A 993 -24.59 -33.58 -5.12
C GLU A 993 -25.79 -32.63 -5.13
N LEU A 994 -25.97 -31.85 -4.06
CA LEU A 994 -27.05 -30.87 -3.99
C LEU A 994 -26.89 -29.74 -5.03
N PRO A 995 -27.93 -29.42 -5.83
CA PRO A 995 -27.91 -28.26 -6.70
C PRO A 995 -27.78 -26.96 -5.90
N LEU A 996 -26.91 -26.06 -6.34
CA LEU A 996 -26.62 -24.81 -5.62
C LEU A 996 -27.87 -24.00 -5.26
N ARG A 997 -28.83 -23.92 -6.19
CA ARG A 997 -30.10 -23.22 -5.95
C ARG A 997 -30.84 -23.75 -4.72
N ARG A 998 -30.79 -25.07 -4.48
CA ARG A 998 -31.42 -25.68 -3.29
C ARG A 998 -30.74 -25.26 -1.99
N CYS A 999 -29.43 -25.00 -1.99
CA CYS A 999 -28.74 -24.47 -0.79
C CYS A 999 -29.05 -22.99 -0.52
N PHE A 1000 -29.55 -22.24 -1.51
CA PHE A 1000 -30.04 -20.87 -1.32
C PHE A 1000 -31.53 -20.81 -0.97
N ASP A 1001 -32.31 -21.80 -1.41
CA ASP A 1001 -33.72 -21.93 -1.07
C ASP A 1001 -33.91 -22.56 0.33
N ALA A 1002 -33.04 -23.51 0.71
CA ALA A 1002 -32.99 -24.13 2.04
C ALA A 1002 -31.85 -23.51 2.85
N THR A 1003 -32.18 -22.53 3.68
CA THR A 1003 -31.17 -21.71 4.37
C THR A 1003 -30.91 -22.18 5.80
N THR A 1004 -31.68 -23.11 6.33
CA THR A 1004 -31.47 -23.73 7.65
C THR A 1004 -30.95 -25.17 7.55
N VAL A 1005 -30.36 -25.70 8.63
CA VAL A 1005 -29.90 -27.11 8.70
C VAL A 1005 -31.07 -28.08 8.52
N GLU A 1006 -32.23 -27.78 9.10
CA GLU A 1006 -33.48 -28.56 8.98
C GLU A 1006 -33.95 -28.63 7.52
N GLU A 1007 -34.02 -27.49 6.83
CA GLU A 1007 -34.42 -27.43 5.42
C GLU A 1007 -33.37 -28.07 4.49
N GLN A 1008 -32.08 -27.91 4.78
CA GLN A 1008 -31.02 -28.55 3.98
C GLN A 1008 -31.00 -30.05 4.16
N ALA A 1009 -31.20 -30.56 5.37
CA ALA A 1009 -31.32 -31.99 5.61
C ALA A 1009 -32.48 -32.58 4.82
N LEU A 1010 -33.62 -31.88 4.79
CA LEU A 1010 -34.75 -32.26 3.95
C LEU A 1010 -34.39 -32.24 2.46
N ALA A 1011 -33.71 -31.20 1.98
CA ALA A 1011 -33.27 -31.11 0.58
C ALA A 1011 -32.28 -32.22 0.19
N VAL A 1012 -31.34 -32.59 1.08
CA VAL A 1012 -30.43 -33.74 0.89
C VAL A 1012 -31.25 -35.03 0.74
N LEU A 1013 -32.21 -35.26 1.64
CA LEU A 1013 -33.03 -36.47 1.66
C LEU A 1013 -33.94 -36.55 0.42
N GLU A 1014 -34.59 -35.45 0.05
CA GLU A 1014 -35.41 -35.36 -1.17
C GLU A 1014 -34.58 -35.64 -2.43
N HIS A 1015 -33.35 -35.12 -2.49
CA HIS A 1015 -32.48 -35.34 -3.63
C HIS A 1015 -31.97 -36.79 -3.69
N ALA A 1016 -31.55 -37.36 -2.56
CA ALA A 1016 -31.09 -38.75 -2.46
C ALA A 1016 -32.21 -39.77 -2.82
N LEU A 1017 -33.45 -39.51 -2.40
CA LEU A 1017 -34.61 -40.35 -2.71
C LEU A 1017 -35.11 -40.17 -4.16
N GLY A 1018 -34.85 -39.01 -4.78
CA GLY A 1018 -35.14 -38.76 -6.19
C GLY A 1018 -34.22 -39.54 -7.14
N THR A 1019 -32.95 -39.73 -6.77
CA THR A 1019 -31.99 -40.53 -7.57
C THR A 1019 -32.26 -42.04 -7.51
N ASP A 1020 -32.89 -42.54 -6.43
CA ASP A 1020 -33.27 -43.96 -6.29
C ASP A 1020 -34.55 -44.32 -7.08
N LEU A 1021 -35.35 -43.34 -7.50
CA LEU A 1021 -36.55 -43.58 -8.32
C LEU A 1021 -36.21 -43.78 -9.82
N GLU A 1022 -35.15 -43.15 -10.33
CA GLU A 1022 -34.71 -43.36 -11.73
C GLU A 1022 -34.09 -44.76 -11.94
N LEU A 1023 -33.54 -45.39 -10.89
CA LEU A 1023 -33.05 -46.78 -10.94
C LEU A 1023 -34.15 -47.85 -10.81
N LEU A 1024 -35.38 -47.46 -10.43
CA LEU A 1024 -36.54 -48.37 -10.32
C LEU A 1024 -37.51 -48.26 -11.52
N GLU A 1025 -37.35 -47.27 -12.39
CA GLU A 1025 -38.11 -47.17 -13.65
C GLU A 1025 -37.46 -47.90 -14.84
N GLU A 1026 -36.23 -48.42 -14.72
CA GLU A 1026 -35.63 -49.36 -15.69
C GLU A 1026 -35.96 -50.84 -15.42
N GLU A 1027 -36.62 -51.18 -14.31
CA GLU A 1027 -37.14 -52.52 -14.01
C GLU A 1027 -38.70 -52.59 -13.96
N ARG A 1028 -39.38 -51.66 -14.64
CA ARG A 1028 -40.83 -51.72 -14.91
C ARG A 1028 -41.13 -51.47 -16.37
#